data_AF-A0AAW0DD94-F1
#
_entry.id   AF-A0AAW0DD94-F1
#
_cell.length_a   1.000
_cell.length_b   1.000
_cell.length_c   1.000
_cell.angle_alpha   90.00
_cell.angle_beta   90.00
_cell.angle_gamma   90.00
#
_symmetry.space_group_name_H-M   'P 1'
#
loop_
_entity.id
_entity.type
_entity.pdbx_description
1 polymer ?
#
loop_
_entity_poly.entity_id
_entity_poly.type
_entity_poly.pdbx_seq_one_letter_code
_entity_poly.pdbx_strand_id
1 'polypeptide(L)'
;MKPSLRCLQSLALERIAQRHKSTSFIGLGRMGSEMAFNLFSKQYALVNDSHFVVCDALPESAQSFANNFISQFPGAKIAIATTPEEATLASQTIITMLPSSPHVKTVYNEGIIPTLSKLPVDLSKNTLCIDSTTLDVNVARQVAKDVINAKAQMVDAPVSGGVTGAKAGTLAFLVGGSESAYHLAHPILSHMGQRIIHCGPSGAGLGAKICNNLILGVQQIVVGEAMLLGERMGLDPAVLASVVSSSTGNCWSVAVNNPVPGALPEKSPPCEREYDGGFATALMLKDMGLATDLASSAGSPLPLGEAAESLYAQVIKEDPELARKDFSSVYRYLKRAASEGGLNTYSRAIARYLVPVEGESLVSHVRIVDKYSVKPPTTYLGAEFTKLLEKPEIEYKQANLTVPAIVHSMFDPPEGQPPYDYVFDLTGEIRPDRTDMIQITTTCNVARSIGEEAAKRQVKAYVRLTLPFYETSSKGSGSEKEDPEPHWTIGTWWHETLRILGAIENLNLVVLRIGFAYGPYIDYGDTTSIITVGAVYGYLKSPMKSVWSPGKNPTNTVHTDDVAGAAWACAKWIASLGRKEADSLAGEDIIFHNDKSKVKEVEGAPAHDKKVIAPLFNLVDDSKSTLLSVGQTVTSFFGTTFDFFNLTERTWYKVMDDDKAVEDINEHHVGGWVTMIQNSNPPIHNTPLSAYMDKYALEKRVVAFDNSKIKEVVGYKLKHPEFNHEAIKEIVDKWKEEGSWPIL
;
A
#
# COMPACT_ATOMS: atom_id res chain seq x y z
N MET A 1 41.73 40.37 -15.50
CA MET A 1 41.63 41.75 -14.97
C MET A 1 40.39 41.82 -14.08
N LYS A 2 40.53 42.16 -12.79
CA LYS A 2 39.36 42.43 -11.94
C LYS A 2 38.80 43.81 -12.30
N PRO A 3 37.49 43.98 -12.49
CA PRO A 3 36.91 45.28 -12.80
C PRO A 3 37.20 46.28 -11.67
N SER A 4 37.44 47.55 -12.02
CA SER A 4 37.73 48.61 -11.06
C SER A 4 36.49 48.96 -10.22
N LEU A 5 36.69 49.50 -9.01
CA LEU A 5 35.61 49.90 -8.10
C LEU A 5 34.60 50.87 -8.75
N ARG A 6 35.08 51.75 -9.65
CA ARG A 6 34.25 52.67 -10.44
C ARG A 6 33.35 51.95 -11.46
N CYS A 7 33.85 50.88 -12.08
CA CYS A 7 33.09 50.08 -13.06
C CYS A 7 31.99 49.27 -12.36
N LEU A 8 32.27 48.75 -11.16
CA LEU A 8 31.27 48.08 -10.32
C LEU A 8 30.20 49.06 -9.82
N GLN A 9 30.58 50.29 -9.45
CA GLN A 9 29.63 51.34 -9.06
C GLN A 9 28.75 51.81 -10.22
N SER A 10 29.29 51.95 -11.44
CA SER A 10 28.47 52.35 -12.60
C SER A 10 27.50 51.26 -13.03
N LEU A 11 27.92 49.98 -13.04
CA LEU A 11 27.04 48.84 -13.32
C LEU A 11 25.94 48.66 -12.27
N ALA A 12 26.24 48.91 -10.99
CA ALA A 12 25.23 48.91 -9.93
C ALA A 12 24.23 50.07 -10.09
N LEU A 13 24.69 51.27 -10.46
CA LEU A 13 23.84 52.44 -10.71
C LEU A 13 22.96 52.25 -11.96
N GLU A 14 23.47 51.66 -13.05
CA GLU A 14 22.69 51.33 -14.24
C GLU A 14 21.61 50.28 -13.96
N ARG A 15 21.93 49.22 -13.20
CA ARG A 15 20.95 48.21 -12.76
C ARG A 15 19.86 48.82 -11.89
N ILE A 16 20.23 49.73 -10.99
CA ILE A 16 19.27 50.47 -10.16
C ILE A 16 18.35 51.36 -11.02
N ALA A 17 18.87 52.03 -12.04
CA ALA A 17 18.09 52.92 -12.90
C ALA A 17 17.05 52.18 -13.77
N GLN A 18 17.34 50.94 -14.19
CA GLN A 18 16.46 50.14 -15.06
C GLN A 18 15.54 49.17 -14.32
N ARG A 19 15.65 49.14 -12.98
CA ARG A 19 14.87 48.27 -12.09
C ARG A 19 13.37 48.31 -12.35
N HIS A 20 12.84 49.50 -12.63
CA HIS A 20 11.41 49.72 -12.84
C HIS A 20 10.81 49.05 -14.09
N LYS A 21 11.65 48.53 -14.99
CA LYS A 21 11.24 47.79 -16.20
C LYS A 21 11.57 46.30 -16.12
N SER A 22 12.06 45.86 -14.96
CA SER A 22 12.69 44.55 -14.79
C SER A 22 11.80 43.62 -13.97
N THR A 23 11.61 42.39 -14.47
CA THR A 23 10.85 41.31 -13.82
C THR A 23 11.76 40.11 -13.57
N SER A 24 11.88 39.69 -12.30
CA SER A 24 12.61 38.50 -11.88
C SER A 24 11.68 37.31 -11.70
N PHE A 25 12.11 36.14 -12.16
CA PHE A 25 11.47 34.86 -11.87
C PHE A 25 12.46 33.92 -11.18
N ILE A 26 12.14 33.50 -9.96
CA ILE A 26 12.98 32.66 -9.10
C ILE A 26 12.30 31.29 -8.92
N GLY A 27 12.95 30.24 -9.41
CA GLY A 27 12.40 28.89 -9.47
C GLY A 27 11.81 28.55 -10.84
N LEU A 28 12.52 27.72 -11.61
CA LEU A 28 12.28 27.37 -13.01
C LEU A 28 12.08 25.86 -13.16
N GLY A 29 11.44 25.24 -12.17
CA GLY A 29 10.96 23.86 -12.27
C GLY A 29 9.84 23.71 -13.32
N ARG A 30 9.16 22.55 -13.30
CA ARG A 30 8.11 22.20 -14.28
C ARG A 30 7.01 23.26 -14.43
N MET A 31 6.60 23.89 -13.33
CA MET A 31 5.62 24.99 -13.35
C MET A 31 6.28 26.32 -13.68
N GLY A 32 7.37 26.65 -12.96
CA GLY A 32 8.02 27.96 -13.03
C GLY A 32 8.53 28.32 -14.42
N SER A 33 9.13 27.37 -15.15
CA SER A 33 9.60 27.61 -16.52
C SER A 33 8.46 27.99 -17.48
N GLU A 34 7.34 27.26 -17.47
CA GLU A 34 6.20 27.56 -18.36
C GLU A 34 5.52 28.88 -17.99
N MET A 35 5.42 29.17 -16.69
CA MET A 35 4.89 30.44 -16.17
C MET A 35 5.77 31.63 -16.57
N ALA A 36 7.08 31.54 -16.37
CA ALA A 36 8.04 32.57 -16.73
C ALA A 36 8.02 32.83 -18.25
N PHE A 37 7.97 31.78 -19.06
CA PHE A 37 7.90 31.91 -20.52
C PHE A 37 6.65 32.69 -20.97
N ASN A 38 5.48 32.34 -20.43
CA ASN A 38 4.22 33.04 -20.73
C ASN A 38 4.21 34.49 -20.26
N LEU A 39 4.76 34.76 -19.08
CA LEU A 39 4.89 36.13 -18.56
C LEU A 39 5.80 36.98 -19.45
N PHE A 40 7.02 36.51 -19.68
CA PHE A 40 8.04 37.28 -20.39
C PHE A 40 7.69 37.50 -21.86
N SER A 41 7.16 36.48 -22.55
CA SER A 41 6.77 36.61 -23.97
C SER A 41 5.67 37.66 -24.15
N LYS A 42 4.65 37.67 -23.28
CA LYS A 42 3.56 38.66 -23.32
C LYS A 42 4.04 40.06 -22.93
N GLN A 43 4.87 40.18 -21.90
CA GLN A 43 5.47 41.47 -21.52
C GLN A 43 6.37 42.03 -22.63
N TYR A 44 7.21 41.20 -23.23
CA TYR A 44 8.07 41.57 -24.35
C TYR A 44 7.27 42.05 -25.55
N ALA A 45 6.18 41.35 -25.90
CA ALA A 45 5.30 41.73 -27.01
C ALA A 45 4.56 43.06 -26.77
N LEU A 46 4.28 43.42 -25.51
CA LEU A 46 3.61 44.67 -25.16
C LEU A 46 4.57 45.86 -25.03
N VAL A 47 5.76 45.63 -24.47
CA VAL A 47 6.77 46.66 -24.20
C VAL A 47 8.16 46.12 -24.55
N ASN A 48 8.66 46.52 -25.72
CA ASN A 48 9.95 46.05 -26.27
C ASN A 48 11.19 46.41 -25.43
N ASP A 49 11.07 47.31 -24.43
CA ASP A 49 12.14 47.66 -23.50
C ASP A 49 11.97 47.01 -22.12
N SER A 50 11.25 45.89 -22.04
CA SER A 50 11.15 45.05 -20.82
C SER A 50 12.43 44.25 -20.59
N HIS A 51 12.83 44.12 -19.32
CA HIS A 51 14.03 43.40 -18.92
C HIS A 51 13.63 42.23 -18.03
N PHE A 52 14.26 41.08 -18.23
CA PHE A 52 13.92 39.85 -17.53
C PHE A 52 15.13 39.33 -16.78
N VAL A 53 14.89 38.75 -15.61
CA VAL A 53 15.93 38.13 -14.80
C VAL A 53 15.44 36.76 -14.36
N VAL A 54 16.29 35.76 -14.52
CA VAL A 54 15.99 34.39 -14.11
C VAL A 54 16.99 33.90 -13.08
N CYS A 55 16.50 33.18 -12.09
CA CYS A 55 17.30 32.60 -11.02
C CYS A 55 16.74 31.22 -10.64
N ASP A 56 17.62 30.24 -10.48
CA ASP A 56 17.27 28.92 -9.98
C ASP A 56 18.44 28.37 -9.14
N ALA A 57 18.14 27.53 -8.17
CA ALA A 57 19.15 26.81 -7.39
C ALA A 57 19.97 25.86 -8.26
N LEU A 58 19.42 25.41 -9.39
CA LEU A 58 20.09 24.67 -10.45
C LEU A 58 20.49 25.64 -11.58
N PRO A 59 21.78 26.01 -11.71
CA PRO A 59 22.22 26.99 -12.70
C PRO A 59 21.87 26.60 -14.14
N GLU A 60 21.88 25.31 -14.45
CA GLU A 60 21.52 24.78 -15.76
C GLU A 60 20.06 25.09 -16.15
N SER A 61 19.13 25.10 -15.19
CA SER A 61 17.73 25.43 -15.45
C SER A 61 17.58 26.88 -15.89
N ALA A 62 18.26 27.82 -15.21
CA ALA A 62 18.25 29.23 -15.59
C ALA A 62 18.94 29.48 -16.95
N GLN A 63 20.07 28.80 -17.19
CA GLN A 63 20.79 28.89 -18.46
C GLN A 63 19.97 28.34 -19.65
N SER A 64 19.37 27.17 -19.46
CA SER A 64 18.54 26.52 -20.47
C SER A 64 17.32 27.37 -20.81
N PHE A 65 16.64 27.89 -19.78
CA PHE A 65 15.51 28.80 -19.97
C PHE A 65 15.93 30.05 -20.75
N ALA A 66 17.01 30.74 -20.35
CA ALA A 66 17.46 31.96 -21.01
C ALA A 66 17.81 31.72 -22.49
N ASN A 67 18.53 30.64 -22.78
CA ASN A 67 18.90 30.26 -24.15
C ASN A 67 17.66 29.98 -25.01
N ASN A 68 16.71 29.22 -24.47
CA ASN A 68 15.45 28.91 -25.17
C ASN A 68 14.59 30.16 -25.39
N PHE A 69 14.56 31.08 -24.42
CA PHE A 69 13.79 32.31 -24.56
C PHE A 69 14.42 33.24 -25.62
N ILE A 70 15.75 33.43 -25.60
CA ILE A 70 16.47 34.25 -26.59
C ILE A 70 16.35 33.69 -28.00
N SER A 71 16.39 32.36 -28.17
CA SER A 71 16.27 31.76 -29.50
C SER A 71 14.92 32.07 -30.16
N GLN A 72 13.86 32.21 -29.35
CA GLN A 72 12.51 32.58 -29.81
C GLN A 72 12.31 34.10 -29.87
N PHE A 73 13.03 34.86 -29.03
CA PHE A 73 12.97 36.33 -28.96
C PHE A 73 14.38 36.95 -28.99
N PRO A 74 15.06 37.04 -30.15
CA PRO A 74 16.47 37.45 -30.24
C PRO A 74 16.81 38.87 -29.75
N GLY A 75 15.81 39.71 -29.54
CA GLY A 75 15.95 41.08 -28.99
C GLY A 75 15.63 41.19 -27.50
N ALA A 76 15.21 40.10 -26.85
CA ALA A 76 14.86 40.12 -25.44
C ALA A 76 16.08 40.33 -24.54
N LYS A 77 15.95 41.23 -23.57
CA LYS A 77 16.97 41.50 -22.56
C LYS A 77 16.73 40.58 -21.37
N ILE A 78 17.42 39.44 -21.33
CA ILE A 78 17.35 38.48 -20.21
C ILE A 78 18.71 38.31 -19.55
N ALA A 79 18.76 38.42 -18.23
CA ALA A 79 19.94 38.20 -17.41
C ALA A 79 19.76 36.98 -16.50
N ILE A 80 20.86 36.28 -16.21
CA ILE A 80 20.89 35.18 -15.25
C ILE A 80 21.45 35.71 -13.94
N ALA A 81 20.68 35.59 -12.87
CA ALA A 81 21.10 35.86 -11.51
C ALA A 81 21.48 34.54 -10.82
N THR A 82 22.59 34.56 -10.08
CA THR A 82 23.12 33.40 -9.37
C THR A 82 22.58 33.28 -7.94
N THR A 83 22.00 34.37 -7.42
CA THR A 83 21.40 34.42 -6.09
C THR A 83 20.06 35.17 -6.11
N PRO A 84 19.17 34.89 -5.13
CA PRO A 84 17.96 35.70 -4.96
C PRO A 84 18.26 37.17 -4.64
N GLU A 85 19.40 37.49 -4.02
CA GLU A 85 19.87 38.86 -3.81
C GLU A 85 20.11 39.58 -5.15
N GLU A 86 20.84 38.96 -6.07
CA GLU A 86 21.08 39.54 -7.40
C GLU A 86 19.79 39.76 -8.19
N ALA A 87 18.88 38.78 -8.14
CA ALA A 87 17.55 38.90 -8.76
C ALA A 87 16.72 40.01 -8.11
N THR A 88 16.85 40.17 -6.78
CA THR A 88 16.16 41.21 -6.02
C THR A 88 16.76 42.57 -6.26
N LEU A 89 18.06 42.73 -6.52
CA LEU A 89 18.67 44.02 -6.86
C LEU A 89 18.26 44.49 -8.27
N ALA A 90 18.08 43.55 -9.20
CA ALA A 90 17.83 43.87 -10.60
C ALA A 90 16.36 44.21 -10.94
N SER A 91 15.37 43.59 -10.29
CA SER A 91 13.95 43.68 -10.71
C SER A 91 12.96 44.29 -9.73
N GLN A 92 12.12 45.23 -10.19
CA GLN A 92 11.00 45.79 -9.43
C GLN A 92 9.90 44.77 -9.16
N THR A 93 9.68 43.83 -10.08
CA THR A 93 8.71 42.74 -9.88
C THR A 93 9.47 41.44 -9.66
N ILE A 94 9.15 40.70 -8.59
CA ILE A 94 9.82 39.45 -8.23
C ILE A 94 8.77 38.37 -8.06
N ILE A 95 8.85 37.32 -8.88
CA ILE A 95 7.98 36.14 -8.79
C ILE A 95 8.79 34.96 -8.25
N THR A 96 8.24 34.25 -7.27
CA THR A 96 8.80 32.99 -6.75
C THR A 96 7.86 31.82 -7.04
N MET A 97 8.41 30.70 -7.52
CA MET A 97 7.69 29.44 -7.72
C MET A 97 8.55 28.26 -7.25
N LEU A 98 8.44 27.94 -5.96
CA LEU A 98 9.36 27.05 -5.26
C LEU A 98 8.67 25.72 -4.86
N PRO A 99 9.42 24.70 -4.40
CA PRO A 99 8.82 23.41 -4.06
C PRO A 99 7.96 23.39 -2.79
N SER A 100 8.37 24.11 -1.72
CA SER A 100 7.73 24.02 -0.40
C SER A 100 8.19 25.13 0.57
N SER A 101 7.56 25.18 1.76
CA SER A 101 7.81 26.19 2.81
C SER A 101 9.30 26.39 3.19
N PRO A 102 10.14 25.34 3.36
CA PRO A 102 11.56 25.54 3.65
C PRO A 102 12.30 26.36 2.59
N HIS A 103 12.00 26.10 1.31
CA HIS A 103 12.62 26.81 0.19
C HIS A 103 12.20 28.29 0.15
N VAL A 104 10.91 28.57 0.41
CA VAL A 104 10.41 29.95 0.53
C VAL A 104 11.12 30.67 1.67
N LYS A 105 11.25 30.04 2.85
CA LYS A 105 11.98 30.62 3.98
C LYS A 105 13.42 30.98 3.61
N THR A 106 14.16 30.06 2.98
CA THR A 106 15.54 30.32 2.55
C THR A 106 15.61 31.47 1.55
N VAL A 107 14.85 31.42 0.46
CA VAL A 107 14.89 32.43 -0.61
C VAL A 107 14.51 33.82 -0.10
N TYR A 108 13.46 33.93 0.72
CA TYR A 108 13.03 35.22 1.25
C TYR A 108 13.91 35.72 2.39
N ASN A 109 14.20 34.90 3.40
CA ASN A 109 14.88 35.36 4.61
C ASN A 109 16.38 35.59 4.39
N GLU A 110 17.02 34.82 3.51
CA GLU A 110 18.46 34.93 3.28
C GLU A 110 18.80 35.82 2.08
N GLY A 111 17.85 36.02 1.15
CA GLY A 111 18.07 36.78 -0.07
C GLY A 111 17.19 38.01 -0.20
N ILE A 112 15.89 37.82 -0.45
CA ILE A 112 14.98 38.91 -0.86
C ILE A 112 14.84 39.97 0.24
N ILE A 113 14.44 39.59 1.46
CA ILE A 113 14.13 40.52 2.56
C ILE A 113 15.37 41.33 3.01
N PRO A 114 16.55 40.72 3.22
CA PRO A 114 17.77 41.49 3.54
C PRO A 114 18.14 42.49 2.44
N THR A 115 17.92 42.12 1.18
CA THR A 115 18.21 43.00 0.04
C THR A 115 17.24 44.18 -0.01
N LEU A 116 15.94 43.93 0.14
CA LEU A 116 14.91 44.98 0.21
C LEU A 116 15.17 45.98 1.33
N SER A 117 15.66 45.50 2.47
CA SER A 117 15.98 46.35 3.64
C SER A 117 17.18 47.27 3.42
N LYS A 118 18.07 46.93 2.48
CA LYS A 118 19.25 47.72 2.10
C LYS A 118 18.99 48.66 0.93
N LEU A 119 17.91 48.45 0.17
CA LEU A 119 17.54 49.31 -0.95
C LEU A 119 17.08 50.70 -0.46
N PRO A 120 17.30 51.76 -1.24
CA PRO A 120 16.65 53.05 -1.02
C PRO A 120 15.13 52.88 -0.86
N VAL A 121 14.54 53.56 0.13
CA VAL A 121 13.14 53.39 0.52
C VAL A 121 12.16 53.49 -0.65
N ASP A 122 12.39 54.40 -1.59
CA ASP A 122 11.53 54.57 -2.76
C ASP A 122 11.61 53.38 -3.73
N LEU A 123 12.76 52.71 -3.82
CA LEU A 123 12.91 51.49 -4.63
C LEU A 123 12.26 50.29 -3.94
N SER A 124 12.38 50.20 -2.61
CA SER A 124 11.71 49.14 -1.84
C SER A 124 10.19 49.26 -1.93
N LYS A 125 9.64 50.48 -1.73
CA LYS A 125 8.19 50.77 -1.86
C LYS A 125 7.59 50.42 -3.20
N ASN A 126 8.38 50.58 -4.26
CA ASN A 126 7.95 50.26 -5.61
C ASN A 126 8.14 48.78 -5.96
N THR A 127 8.78 47.97 -5.11
CA THR A 127 9.01 46.55 -5.39
C THR A 127 7.79 45.71 -5.02
N LEU A 128 7.37 44.84 -5.94
CA LEU A 128 6.27 43.88 -5.76
C LEU A 128 6.82 42.44 -5.76
N CYS A 129 6.54 41.70 -4.68
CA CYS A 129 6.80 40.27 -4.57
C CYS A 129 5.51 39.47 -4.79
N ILE A 130 5.57 38.43 -5.63
CA ILE A 130 4.46 37.51 -5.90
C ILE A 130 4.97 36.09 -5.64
N ASP A 131 4.53 35.47 -4.55
CA ASP A 131 4.86 34.06 -4.28
C ASP A 131 3.76 33.13 -4.79
N SER A 132 4.05 32.33 -5.80
CA SER A 132 3.09 31.38 -6.39
C SER A 132 3.22 29.95 -5.83
N THR A 133 4.07 29.78 -4.82
CA THR A 133 4.32 28.49 -4.16
C THR A 133 3.09 28.02 -3.37
N THR A 134 2.85 26.71 -3.33
CA THR A 134 1.89 26.13 -2.37
C THR A 134 2.64 25.77 -1.09
N LEU A 135 2.50 26.60 -0.06
CA LEU A 135 3.21 26.51 1.21
C LEU A 135 2.25 26.62 2.42
N ASP A 136 2.82 26.48 3.62
CA ASP A 136 2.11 26.70 4.87
C ASP A 136 1.61 28.15 5.02
N VAL A 137 0.38 28.30 5.51
CA VAL A 137 -0.32 29.59 5.64
C VAL A 137 0.39 30.52 6.60
N ASN A 138 0.93 30.01 7.72
CA ASN A 138 1.62 30.81 8.72
C ASN A 138 2.98 31.29 8.20
N VAL A 139 3.69 30.44 7.46
CA VAL A 139 4.93 30.84 6.76
C VAL A 139 4.65 31.96 5.76
N ALA A 140 3.61 31.84 4.92
CA ALA A 140 3.26 32.88 3.96
C ALA A 140 2.91 34.21 4.64
N ARG A 141 2.12 34.17 5.72
CA ARG A 141 1.77 35.36 6.52
C ARG A 141 3.00 36.02 7.12
N GLN A 142 3.92 35.23 7.67
CA GLN A 142 5.15 35.74 8.27
C GLN A 142 6.05 36.40 7.22
N VAL A 143 6.27 35.73 6.08
CA VAL A 143 7.06 36.28 4.97
C VAL A 143 6.43 37.57 4.44
N ALA A 144 5.12 37.61 4.22
CA ALA A 144 4.42 38.81 3.77
C ALA A 144 4.59 39.98 4.76
N LYS A 145 4.47 39.71 6.06
CA LYS A 145 4.70 40.71 7.11
C LYS A 145 6.13 41.26 7.04
N ASP A 146 7.12 40.40 6.85
CA ASP A 146 8.53 40.80 6.82
C ASP A 146 8.90 41.56 5.54
N VAL A 147 8.33 41.20 4.39
CA VAL A 147 8.46 41.96 3.14
C VAL A 147 7.84 43.36 3.27
N ILE A 148 6.66 43.46 3.91
CA ILE A 148 6.01 44.75 4.19
C ILE A 148 6.83 45.60 5.16
N ASN A 149 7.46 44.98 6.17
CA ASN A 149 8.36 45.66 7.10
C ASN A 149 9.60 46.23 6.36
N ALA A 150 10.10 45.50 5.37
CA ALA A 150 11.14 45.94 4.43
C ALA A 150 10.63 46.96 3.38
N LYS A 151 9.41 47.48 3.55
CA LYS A 151 8.74 48.52 2.76
C LYS A 151 8.25 48.11 1.38
N ALA A 152 8.35 46.84 0.99
CA ALA A 152 7.84 46.35 -0.29
C ALA A 152 6.39 45.85 -0.19
N GLN A 153 5.77 45.55 -1.34
CA GLN A 153 4.44 44.95 -1.42
C GLN A 153 4.54 43.46 -1.73
N MET A 154 3.61 42.66 -1.20
CA MET A 154 3.57 41.22 -1.45
C MET A 154 2.16 40.69 -1.62
N VAL A 155 2.02 39.69 -2.50
CA VAL A 155 0.89 38.77 -2.51
C VAL A 155 1.38 37.32 -2.49
N ASP A 156 0.67 36.45 -1.80
CA ASP A 156 0.71 35.00 -2.02
C ASP A 156 -0.34 34.65 -3.09
N ALA A 157 0.05 33.92 -4.13
CA ALA A 157 -0.78 33.64 -5.30
C ALA A 157 -0.61 32.18 -5.77
N PRO A 158 -0.88 31.16 -4.92
CA PRO A 158 -0.82 29.77 -5.34
C PRO A 158 -1.72 29.47 -6.54
N VAL A 159 -1.30 28.48 -7.33
CA VAL A 159 -1.90 28.17 -8.64
C VAL A 159 -2.64 26.85 -8.70
N SER A 160 -3.70 26.76 -9.50
CA SER A 160 -4.37 25.51 -9.91
C SER A 160 -4.37 25.39 -11.43
N GLY A 161 -4.22 24.16 -11.95
CA GLY A 161 -4.21 23.86 -13.41
C GLY A 161 -3.01 23.02 -13.91
N GLY A 162 -2.02 22.75 -13.05
CA GLY A 162 -0.87 21.89 -13.40
C GLY A 162 0.00 22.42 -14.54
N VAL A 163 0.93 21.59 -15.02
CA VAL A 163 1.90 21.98 -16.06
C VAL A 163 1.20 22.29 -17.39
N THR A 164 0.14 21.55 -17.73
CA THR A 164 -0.67 21.80 -18.93
C THR A 164 -1.31 23.19 -18.89
N GLY A 165 -1.91 23.58 -17.75
CA GLY A 165 -2.46 24.91 -17.58
C GLY A 165 -1.39 26.01 -17.55
N ALA A 166 -0.22 25.71 -16.96
CA ALA A 166 0.91 26.64 -16.93
C ALA A 166 1.43 26.95 -18.34
N LYS A 167 1.62 25.91 -19.17
CA LYS A 167 2.04 26.04 -20.58
C LYS A 167 0.99 26.78 -21.42
N ALA A 168 -0.29 26.47 -21.22
CA ALA A 168 -1.38 27.13 -21.94
C ALA A 168 -1.68 28.57 -21.47
N GLY A 169 -1.11 29.00 -20.33
CA GLY A 169 -1.42 30.30 -19.72
C GLY A 169 -2.85 30.39 -19.20
N THR A 170 -3.41 29.28 -18.72
CA THR A 170 -4.82 29.15 -18.29
C THR A 170 -4.97 28.84 -16.80
N LEU A 171 -3.91 29.03 -16.01
CA LEU A 171 -3.92 28.82 -14.57
C LEU A 171 -5.00 29.64 -13.87
N ALA A 172 -5.48 29.11 -12.74
CA ALA A 172 -6.23 29.87 -11.75
C ALA A 172 -5.29 30.29 -10.61
N PHE A 173 -5.20 31.59 -10.35
CA PHE A 173 -4.44 32.16 -9.23
C PHE A 173 -5.40 32.50 -8.08
N LEU A 174 -5.10 32.01 -6.88
CA LEU A 174 -5.83 32.28 -5.65
C LEU A 174 -4.99 33.24 -4.82
N VAL A 175 -5.35 34.53 -4.81
CA VAL A 175 -4.45 35.60 -4.36
C VAL A 175 -4.81 36.06 -2.95
N GLY A 176 -3.89 35.91 -2.01
CA GLY A 176 -3.90 36.54 -0.69
C GLY A 176 -3.02 37.80 -0.66
N GLY A 177 -3.50 38.86 -0.03
CA GLY A 177 -2.78 40.12 0.15
C GLY A 177 -3.71 41.31 0.31
N SER A 178 -3.14 42.50 0.50
CA SER A 178 -3.95 43.73 0.49
C SER A 178 -4.58 43.95 -0.89
N GLU A 179 -5.74 44.61 -0.93
CA GLU A 179 -6.43 44.97 -2.18
C GLU A 179 -5.51 45.77 -3.12
N SER A 180 -4.71 46.69 -2.56
CA SER A 180 -3.72 47.45 -3.32
C SER A 180 -2.65 46.58 -3.98
N ALA A 181 -2.14 45.56 -3.26
CA ALA A 181 -1.12 44.65 -3.79
C ALA A 181 -1.73 43.69 -4.81
N TYR A 182 -2.99 43.25 -4.61
CA TYR A 182 -3.74 42.46 -5.59
C TYR A 182 -3.91 43.22 -6.91
N HIS A 183 -4.30 44.50 -6.87
CA HIS A 183 -4.47 45.29 -8.09
C HIS A 183 -3.16 45.46 -8.87
N LEU A 184 -2.02 45.54 -8.19
CA LEU A 184 -0.70 45.57 -8.83
C LEU A 184 -0.32 44.20 -9.42
N ALA A 185 -0.61 43.11 -8.69
CA ALA A 185 -0.29 41.76 -9.12
C ALA A 185 -1.19 41.27 -10.26
N HIS A 186 -2.46 41.66 -10.29
CA HIS A 186 -3.46 41.19 -11.26
C HIS A 186 -2.97 41.24 -12.72
N PRO A 187 -2.53 42.39 -13.28
CA PRO A 187 -2.09 42.45 -14.68
C PRO A 187 -0.89 41.54 -14.97
N ILE A 188 -0.01 41.32 -14.00
CA ILE A 188 1.14 40.41 -14.12
C ILE A 188 0.65 38.95 -14.16
N LEU A 189 -0.23 38.59 -13.21
CA LEU A 189 -0.77 37.23 -13.10
C LEU A 189 -1.64 36.85 -14.32
N SER A 190 -2.37 37.81 -14.91
CA SER A 190 -3.17 37.61 -16.13
C SER A 190 -2.34 37.20 -17.36
N HIS A 191 -1.03 37.37 -17.35
CA HIS A 191 -0.17 36.83 -18.41
C HIS A 191 0.04 35.32 -18.28
N MET A 192 -0.13 34.75 -17.09
CA MET A 192 0.12 33.34 -16.79
C MET A 192 -1.16 32.54 -16.54
N GLY A 193 -2.31 33.22 -16.33
CA GLY A 193 -3.57 32.57 -15.98
C GLY A 193 -4.80 33.29 -16.50
N GLN A 194 -5.93 32.57 -16.50
CA GLN A 194 -7.24 33.06 -16.96
C GLN A 194 -8.16 33.48 -15.81
N ARG A 195 -7.96 32.94 -14.60
CA ARG A 195 -8.81 33.24 -13.43
C ARG A 195 -7.95 33.77 -12.30
N ILE A 196 -8.10 35.04 -11.97
CA ILE A 196 -7.30 35.70 -10.92
C ILE A 196 -8.25 36.14 -9.80
N ILE A 197 -8.29 35.39 -8.70
CA ILE A 197 -9.29 35.56 -7.64
C ILE A 197 -8.63 36.17 -6.41
N HIS A 198 -9.12 37.31 -5.92
CA HIS A 198 -8.70 37.86 -4.63
C HIS A 198 -9.43 37.10 -3.51
N CYS A 199 -8.68 36.33 -2.72
CA CYS A 199 -9.21 35.48 -1.67
C CYS A 199 -9.27 36.16 -0.29
N GLY A 200 -8.63 37.32 -0.14
CA GLY A 200 -8.59 38.08 1.11
C GLY A 200 -7.16 38.47 1.51
N PRO A 201 -6.86 38.63 2.82
CA PRO A 201 -5.53 39.01 3.29
C PRO A 201 -4.49 37.91 3.03
N SER A 202 -3.22 38.19 3.30
CA SER A 202 -2.15 37.21 3.08
C SER A 202 -2.41 35.86 3.74
N GLY A 203 -2.15 34.80 2.98
CA GLY A 203 -2.45 33.41 3.33
C GLY A 203 -3.86 32.95 2.98
N ALA A 204 -4.79 33.83 2.61
CA ALA A 204 -6.17 33.44 2.28
C ALA A 204 -6.24 32.60 0.99
N GLY A 205 -5.41 32.91 -0.01
CA GLY A 205 -5.32 32.14 -1.24
C GLY A 205 -4.83 30.71 -1.01
N LEU A 206 -3.84 30.56 -0.12
CA LEU A 206 -3.33 29.26 0.33
C LEU A 206 -4.39 28.48 1.11
N GLY A 207 -5.07 29.13 2.06
CA GLY A 207 -6.16 28.50 2.80
C GLY A 207 -7.26 27.98 1.87
N ALA A 208 -7.70 28.77 0.89
CA ALA A 208 -8.68 28.35 -0.10
C ALA A 208 -8.19 27.13 -0.92
N LYS A 209 -6.91 27.13 -1.33
CA LYS A 209 -6.32 26.01 -2.06
C LYS A 209 -6.25 24.72 -1.23
N ILE A 210 -5.79 24.83 0.02
CA ILE A 210 -5.67 23.71 0.95
C ILE A 210 -7.05 23.10 1.21
N CYS A 211 -8.07 23.93 1.47
CA CYS A 211 -9.45 23.45 1.63
C CYS A 211 -9.97 22.73 0.37
N ASN A 212 -9.68 23.25 -0.84
CA ASN A 212 -10.04 22.57 -2.08
C ASN A 212 -9.38 21.19 -2.22
N ASN A 213 -8.09 21.09 -1.90
CA ASN A 213 -7.36 19.84 -2.04
C ASN A 213 -7.71 18.82 -0.94
N LEU A 214 -8.05 19.28 0.26
CA LEU A 214 -8.67 18.46 1.30
C LEU A 214 -9.96 17.81 0.80
N ILE A 215 -10.87 18.60 0.21
CA ILE A 215 -12.12 18.07 -0.39
C ILE A 215 -11.78 17.03 -1.47
N LEU A 216 -10.84 17.35 -2.36
CA LEU A 216 -10.44 16.49 -3.46
C LEU A 216 -9.85 15.13 -2.99
N GLY A 217 -8.92 15.16 -2.03
CA GLY A 217 -8.27 13.95 -1.50
C GLY A 217 -9.27 13.02 -0.82
N VAL A 218 -10.14 13.58 0.03
CA VAL A 218 -11.21 12.81 0.69
C VAL A 218 -12.19 12.23 -0.34
N GLN A 219 -12.66 13.04 -1.29
CA GLN A 219 -13.59 12.57 -2.32
C GLN A 219 -13.02 11.44 -3.16
N GLN A 220 -11.74 11.49 -3.54
CA GLN A 220 -11.15 10.46 -4.38
C GLN A 220 -11.12 9.09 -3.69
N ILE A 221 -10.83 9.07 -2.38
CA ILE A 221 -10.88 7.84 -1.57
C ILE A 221 -12.31 7.29 -1.55
N VAL A 222 -13.29 8.12 -1.18
CA VAL A 222 -14.70 7.71 -1.06
C VAL A 222 -15.25 7.23 -2.41
N VAL A 223 -14.87 7.89 -3.51
CA VAL A 223 -15.22 7.43 -4.86
C VAL A 223 -14.58 6.09 -5.17
N GLY A 224 -13.30 5.89 -4.83
CA GLY A 224 -12.63 4.60 -4.97
C GLY A 224 -13.34 3.48 -4.20
N GLU A 225 -13.73 3.73 -2.95
CA GLU A 225 -14.49 2.79 -2.12
C GLU A 225 -15.87 2.47 -2.72
N ALA A 226 -16.63 3.49 -3.12
CA ALA A 226 -17.97 3.31 -3.68
C ALA A 226 -17.94 2.58 -5.03
N MET A 227 -16.99 2.91 -5.90
CA MET A 227 -16.81 2.23 -7.17
C MET A 227 -16.39 0.77 -6.96
N LEU A 228 -15.44 0.51 -6.06
CA LEU A 228 -15.02 -0.85 -5.71
C LEU A 228 -16.18 -1.67 -5.13
N LEU A 229 -16.97 -1.10 -4.21
CA LEU A 229 -18.16 -1.75 -3.67
C LEU A 229 -19.15 -2.10 -4.79
N GLY A 230 -19.40 -1.18 -5.70
CA GLY A 230 -20.29 -1.41 -6.83
C GLY A 230 -19.80 -2.51 -7.78
N GLU A 231 -18.52 -2.52 -8.13
CA GLU A 231 -17.90 -3.61 -8.89
C GLU A 231 -18.04 -4.96 -8.16
N ARG A 232 -17.84 -4.96 -6.84
CA ARG A 232 -18.01 -6.16 -6.00
C ARG A 232 -19.46 -6.64 -5.93
N MET A 233 -20.42 -5.76 -6.14
CA MET A 233 -21.85 -6.10 -6.32
C MET A 233 -22.19 -6.53 -7.75
N GLY A 234 -21.21 -6.54 -8.67
CA GLY A 234 -21.40 -6.92 -10.08
C GLY A 234 -21.93 -5.80 -10.96
N LEU A 235 -21.84 -4.54 -10.54
CA LEU A 235 -22.20 -3.39 -11.37
C LEU A 235 -21.09 -3.08 -12.37
N ASP A 236 -21.50 -2.74 -13.59
CA ASP A 236 -20.58 -2.20 -14.59
C ASP A 236 -20.03 -0.82 -14.14
N PRO A 237 -18.70 -0.59 -14.16
CA PRO A 237 -18.12 0.68 -13.73
C PRO A 237 -18.64 1.90 -14.48
N ALA A 238 -18.88 1.80 -15.79
CA ALA A 238 -19.36 2.93 -16.58
C ALA A 238 -20.81 3.27 -16.24
N VAL A 239 -21.65 2.24 -16.03
CA VAL A 239 -23.02 2.41 -15.57
C VAL A 239 -23.04 3.08 -14.20
N LEU A 240 -22.26 2.59 -13.25
CA LEU A 240 -22.21 3.17 -11.89
C LEU A 240 -21.69 4.61 -11.91
N ALA A 241 -20.60 4.88 -12.64
CA ALA A 241 -20.08 6.24 -12.79
C ALA A 241 -21.12 7.19 -13.41
N SER A 242 -21.89 6.73 -14.40
CA SER A 242 -22.98 7.50 -15.02
C SER A 242 -24.11 7.80 -14.03
N VAL A 243 -24.54 6.80 -13.25
CA VAL A 243 -25.57 6.97 -12.20
C VAL A 243 -25.11 7.99 -11.16
N VAL A 244 -23.89 7.84 -10.63
CA VAL A 244 -23.37 8.75 -9.60
C VAL A 244 -23.16 10.15 -10.16
N SER A 245 -22.63 10.29 -11.39
CA SER A 245 -22.40 11.59 -12.05
C SER A 245 -23.69 12.35 -12.35
N SER A 246 -24.82 11.65 -12.51
CA SER A 246 -26.14 12.26 -12.73
C SER A 246 -26.97 12.40 -11.45
N SER A 247 -26.43 11.97 -10.30
CA SER A 247 -27.10 11.99 -8.99
C SER A 247 -26.41 12.91 -8.00
N THR A 248 -26.88 12.92 -6.75
CA THR A 248 -26.34 13.77 -5.67
C THR A 248 -24.94 13.36 -5.19
N GLY A 249 -24.44 12.19 -5.60
CA GLY A 249 -23.07 11.75 -5.34
C GLY A 249 -22.04 12.35 -6.32
N ASN A 250 -22.48 13.12 -7.32
CA ASN A 250 -21.59 13.67 -8.33
C ASN A 250 -20.50 14.57 -7.72
N CYS A 251 -19.27 14.38 -8.16
CA CYS A 251 -18.14 15.26 -7.88
C CYS A 251 -17.12 15.18 -9.02
N TRP A 252 -16.10 16.05 -8.98
CA TRP A 252 -15.07 16.08 -10.02
C TRP A 252 -14.34 14.73 -10.17
N SER A 253 -14.07 14.05 -9.05
CA SER A 253 -13.44 12.73 -9.05
C SER A 253 -14.25 11.69 -9.81
N VAL A 254 -15.59 11.62 -9.65
CA VAL A 254 -16.41 10.66 -10.42
C VAL A 254 -16.46 11.03 -11.90
N ALA A 255 -16.67 12.32 -12.21
CA ALA A 255 -17.02 12.75 -13.56
C ALA A 255 -15.80 13.00 -14.47
N VAL A 256 -14.61 13.24 -13.91
CA VAL A 256 -13.41 13.65 -14.67
C VAL A 256 -12.22 12.75 -14.39
N ASN A 257 -11.97 12.37 -13.14
CA ASN A 257 -10.80 11.60 -12.71
C ASN A 257 -11.20 10.30 -12.00
N ASN A 258 -12.15 9.57 -12.60
CA ASN A 258 -12.69 8.37 -12.00
C ASN A 258 -11.54 7.37 -11.78
N PRO A 259 -11.41 6.75 -10.60
CA PRO A 259 -10.28 5.89 -10.32
C PRO A 259 -10.37 4.51 -10.98
N VAL A 260 -11.50 4.14 -11.59
CA VAL A 260 -11.70 2.79 -12.13
C VAL A 260 -11.56 2.76 -13.65
N PRO A 261 -10.68 1.91 -14.23
CA PRO A 261 -10.58 1.74 -15.68
C PRO A 261 -11.92 1.36 -16.32
N GLY A 262 -12.23 1.97 -17.47
CA GLY A 262 -13.48 1.79 -18.20
C GLY A 262 -14.67 2.60 -17.65
N ALA A 263 -14.55 3.24 -16.48
CA ALA A 263 -15.67 3.97 -15.88
C ALA A 263 -16.08 5.24 -16.65
N LEU A 264 -15.17 5.81 -17.46
CA LEU A 264 -15.43 6.99 -18.29
C LEU A 264 -15.08 6.70 -19.76
N PRO A 265 -15.94 6.01 -20.53
CA PRO A 265 -15.62 5.50 -21.87
C PRO A 265 -15.18 6.55 -22.90
N GLU A 266 -15.65 7.79 -22.75
CA GLU A 266 -15.33 8.91 -23.65
C GLU A 266 -14.15 9.76 -23.17
N LYS A 267 -13.49 9.37 -22.08
CA LYS A 267 -12.39 10.12 -21.46
C LYS A 267 -11.21 9.19 -21.23
N SER A 268 -10.04 9.78 -20.99
CA SER A 268 -8.83 9.06 -20.60
C SER A 268 -8.29 9.62 -19.29
N PRO A 269 -8.95 9.35 -18.14
CA PRO A 269 -8.39 9.62 -16.83
C PRO A 269 -7.09 8.80 -16.61
N PRO A 270 -6.26 9.15 -15.61
CA PRO A 270 -5.01 8.43 -15.32
C PRO A 270 -5.18 6.91 -15.16
N CYS A 271 -6.29 6.43 -14.61
CA CYS A 271 -6.53 4.98 -14.44
C CYS A 271 -6.48 4.18 -15.76
N GLU A 272 -6.74 4.80 -16.92
CA GLU A 272 -6.65 4.15 -18.24
C GLU A 272 -5.22 3.90 -18.73
N ARG A 273 -4.23 4.45 -18.02
CA ARG A 273 -2.81 4.40 -18.38
C ARG A 273 -1.98 4.10 -17.15
N GLU A 274 -2.39 3.08 -16.39
CA GLU A 274 -1.68 2.62 -15.19
C GLU A 274 -1.39 3.75 -14.19
N TYR A 275 -2.33 4.69 -14.07
CA TYR A 275 -2.26 5.86 -13.20
C TYR A 275 -1.05 6.77 -13.50
N ASP A 276 -0.49 6.70 -14.71
CA ASP A 276 0.62 7.56 -15.10
C ASP A 276 0.19 9.00 -15.40
N GLY A 277 1.06 9.92 -14.98
CA GLY A 277 0.81 11.35 -15.04
C GLY A 277 -0.17 11.81 -13.97
N GLY A 278 -0.95 12.86 -14.26
CA GLY A 278 -1.91 13.41 -13.31
C GLY A 278 -1.27 14.13 -12.11
N PHE A 279 -1.94 14.07 -10.96
CA PHE A 279 -1.48 14.66 -9.70
C PHE A 279 -0.96 13.58 -8.76
N ALA A 280 0.35 13.56 -8.53
CA ALA A 280 1.02 12.46 -7.84
C ALA A 280 0.48 12.21 -6.41
N THR A 281 0.35 10.95 -6.01
CA THR A 281 -0.12 10.54 -4.67
C THR A 281 0.72 11.16 -3.56
N ALA A 282 2.04 11.24 -3.73
CA ALA A 282 2.93 11.89 -2.76
C ALA A 282 2.65 13.40 -2.60
N LEU A 283 2.21 14.07 -3.67
CA LEU A 283 1.83 15.47 -3.62
C LEU A 283 0.47 15.66 -2.94
N MET A 284 -0.47 14.73 -3.16
CA MET A 284 -1.74 14.70 -2.44
C MET A 284 -1.51 14.49 -0.94
N LEU A 285 -0.69 13.52 -0.53
CA LEU A 285 -0.34 13.31 0.87
C LEU A 285 0.23 14.59 1.50
N LYS A 286 1.16 15.26 0.81
CA LYS A 286 1.72 16.53 1.26
C LYS A 286 0.65 17.62 1.44
N ASP A 287 -0.32 17.71 0.54
CA ASP A 287 -1.42 18.69 0.66
C ASP A 287 -2.41 18.31 1.79
N MET A 288 -2.61 17.03 2.05
CA MET A 288 -3.39 16.54 3.20
C MET A 288 -2.72 16.92 4.53
N GLY A 289 -1.40 16.75 4.65
CA GLY A 289 -0.64 17.20 5.82
C GLY A 289 -0.72 18.71 6.04
N LEU A 290 -0.68 19.52 4.97
CA LEU A 290 -0.92 20.97 5.10
C LEU A 290 -2.33 21.30 5.62
N ALA A 291 -3.33 20.48 5.29
CA ALA A 291 -4.70 20.66 5.77
C ALA A 291 -4.82 20.34 7.27
N THR A 292 -4.20 19.27 7.74
CA THR A 292 -4.22 18.86 9.16
C THR A 292 -3.38 19.79 10.05
N ASP A 293 -2.25 20.30 9.56
CA ASP A 293 -1.46 21.35 10.23
C ASP A 293 -2.28 22.66 10.37
N LEU A 294 -2.96 23.07 9.30
CA LEU A 294 -3.81 24.26 9.29
C LEU A 294 -5.00 24.09 10.23
N ALA A 295 -5.63 22.92 10.24
CA ALA A 295 -6.75 22.59 11.11
C ALA A 295 -6.36 22.64 12.58
N SER A 296 -5.21 22.06 12.93
CA SER A 296 -4.63 22.12 14.27
C SER A 296 -4.39 23.56 14.72
N SER A 297 -3.82 24.39 13.84
CA SER A 297 -3.56 25.81 14.12
C SER A 297 -4.84 26.64 14.25
N ALA A 298 -5.92 26.26 13.54
CA ALA A 298 -7.19 26.96 13.52
C ALA A 298 -8.19 26.45 14.57
N GLY A 299 -7.90 25.34 15.26
CA GLY A 299 -8.84 24.67 16.16
C GLY A 299 -10.05 24.06 15.44
N SER A 300 -9.88 23.65 14.17
CA SER A 300 -10.93 23.04 13.35
C SER A 300 -10.80 21.52 13.34
N PRO A 301 -11.86 20.74 13.61
CA PRO A 301 -11.80 19.28 13.50
C PRO A 301 -11.79 18.83 12.02
N LEU A 302 -10.94 17.85 11.67
CA LEU A 302 -10.88 17.24 10.33
C LEU A 302 -10.89 15.70 10.37
N PRO A 303 -11.91 15.04 10.95
CA PRO A 303 -11.90 13.58 11.11
C PRO A 303 -11.72 12.81 9.79
N LEU A 304 -12.36 13.27 8.71
CA LEU A 304 -12.18 12.66 7.38
C LEU A 304 -10.86 13.05 6.72
N GLY A 305 -10.34 14.24 7.02
CA GLY A 305 -9.05 14.70 6.51
C GLY A 305 -7.89 13.91 7.11
N GLU A 306 -7.91 13.70 8.42
CA GLU A 306 -6.92 12.90 9.17
C GLU A 306 -6.93 11.42 8.71
N ALA A 307 -8.12 10.86 8.49
CA ALA A 307 -8.27 9.52 7.92
C ALA A 307 -7.71 9.43 6.50
N ALA A 308 -7.98 10.44 5.66
CA ALA A 308 -7.45 10.50 4.30
C ALA A 308 -5.92 10.67 4.26
N GLU A 309 -5.34 11.52 5.11
CA GLU A 309 -3.89 11.65 5.26
C GLU A 309 -3.26 10.31 5.64
N SER A 310 -3.81 9.65 6.66
CA SER A 310 -3.33 8.34 7.13
C SER A 310 -3.40 7.29 6.03
N LEU A 311 -4.50 7.26 5.26
CA LEU A 311 -4.66 6.31 4.16
C LEU A 311 -3.67 6.59 3.03
N TYR A 312 -3.47 7.84 2.61
CA TYR A 312 -2.49 8.17 1.58
C TYR A 312 -1.05 7.85 2.03
N ALA A 313 -0.72 8.05 3.30
CA ALA A 313 0.56 7.63 3.87
C ALA A 313 0.70 6.09 3.82
N GLN A 314 -0.35 5.37 4.15
CA GLN A 314 -0.39 3.91 4.10
C GLN A 314 -0.26 3.37 2.65
N VAL A 315 -0.94 4.00 1.69
CA VAL A 315 -0.83 3.66 0.25
C VAL A 315 0.61 3.73 -0.21
N ILE A 316 1.32 4.81 0.10
CA ILE A 316 2.71 5.01 -0.31
C ILE A 316 3.65 4.05 0.42
N LYS A 317 3.38 3.79 1.71
CA LYS A 317 4.18 2.87 2.50
C LYS A 317 4.07 1.43 1.99
N GLU A 318 2.86 0.96 1.69
CA GLU A 318 2.62 -0.42 1.26
C GLU A 318 2.82 -0.63 -0.26
N ASP A 319 2.88 0.44 -1.04
CA ASP A 319 3.21 0.40 -2.46
C ASP A 319 3.96 1.67 -2.88
N PRO A 320 5.29 1.72 -2.68
CA PRO A 320 6.10 2.90 -2.98
C PRO A 320 6.01 3.35 -4.45
N GLU A 321 5.67 2.44 -5.37
CA GLU A 321 5.48 2.80 -6.77
C GLU A 321 4.31 3.76 -6.96
N LEU A 322 3.28 3.71 -6.11
CA LEU A 322 2.10 4.58 -6.21
C LEU A 322 2.39 6.03 -5.80
N ALA A 323 3.51 6.28 -5.12
CA ALA A 323 3.93 7.64 -4.75
C ALA A 323 4.04 8.58 -5.97
N ARG A 324 4.52 8.02 -7.09
CA ARG A 324 4.74 8.72 -8.37
C ARG A 324 3.54 8.64 -9.33
N LYS A 325 2.55 7.82 -9.03
CA LYS A 325 1.31 7.66 -9.80
C LYS A 325 0.28 8.71 -9.38
N ASP A 326 -0.74 8.92 -10.19
CA ASP A 326 -1.87 9.79 -9.87
C ASP A 326 -2.55 9.36 -8.57
N PHE A 327 -3.00 10.32 -7.76
CA PHE A 327 -3.65 10.11 -6.46
C PHE A 327 -4.93 9.26 -6.52
N SER A 328 -5.55 9.10 -7.71
CA SER A 328 -6.62 8.13 -7.93
C SER A 328 -6.17 6.67 -7.80
N SER A 329 -4.85 6.42 -7.80
CA SER A 329 -4.26 5.09 -7.56
C SER A 329 -4.53 4.52 -6.17
N VAL A 330 -5.07 5.31 -5.23
CA VAL A 330 -5.64 4.79 -3.97
C VAL A 330 -6.67 3.68 -4.21
N TYR A 331 -7.36 3.67 -5.35
CA TYR A 331 -8.23 2.56 -5.72
C TYR A 331 -7.48 1.25 -5.97
N ARG A 332 -6.26 1.26 -6.53
CA ARG A 332 -5.43 0.05 -6.66
C ARG A 332 -5.12 -0.54 -5.28
N TYR A 333 -4.74 0.33 -4.34
CA TYR A 333 -4.52 -0.04 -2.96
C TYR A 333 -5.77 -0.68 -2.34
N LEU A 334 -6.94 -0.03 -2.47
CA LEU A 334 -8.21 -0.54 -1.95
C LEU A 334 -8.59 -1.89 -2.59
N LYS A 335 -8.39 -2.03 -3.90
CA LYS A 335 -8.66 -3.27 -4.64
C LYS A 335 -7.77 -4.41 -4.18
N ARG A 336 -6.47 -4.14 -3.96
CA ARG A 336 -5.50 -5.09 -3.39
C ARG A 336 -5.88 -5.50 -1.97
N ALA A 337 -6.13 -4.52 -1.10
CA ALA A 337 -6.57 -4.75 0.26
C ALA A 337 -7.89 -5.54 0.35
N ALA A 338 -8.74 -5.44 -0.69
CA ALA A 338 -9.97 -6.22 -0.83
C ALA A 338 -9.78 -7.57 -1.54
N SER A 339 -8.66 -7.83 -2.21
CA SER A 339 -8.33 -9.14 -2.80
C SER A 339 -7.49 -10.01 -1.88
N GLU A 340 -6.82 -9.41 -0.89
CA GLU A 340 -6.07 -10.11 0.14
C GLU A 340 -7.02 -10.61 1.25
N GLY A 341 -7.34 -11.90 1.19
CA GLY A 341 -8.22 -12.62 2.12
C GLY A 341 -9.40 -13.31 1.42
N GLY A 342 -9.92 -14.36 2.07
CA GLY A 342 -11.04 -15.18 1.60
C GLY A 342 -10.64 -16.59 1.17
N LEU A 343 -11.62 -17.49 1.16
CA LEU A 343 -11.60 -18.92 0.80
C LEU A 343 -10.17 -19.47 0.79
N ASN A 344 -9.55 -19.49 1.98
CA ASN A 344 -8.11 -19.72 2.10
C ASN A 344 -7.70 -21.01 1.40
N THR A 345 -6.43 -21.15 1.04
CA THR A 345 -5.98 -22.29 0.23
C THR A 345 -6.38 -23.66 0.81
N TYR A 346 -6.49 -23.74 2.14
CA TYR A 346 -6.88 -24.96 2.86
C TYR A 346 -8.36 -25.31 2.69
N SER A 347 -9.26 -24.31 2.69
CA SER A 347 -10.69 -24.52 2.50
C SER A 347 -10.98 -25.15 1.13
N ARG A 348 -10.25 -24.72 0.10
CA ARG A 348 -10.33 -25.28 -1.25
C ARG A 348 -9.89 -26.73 -1.28
N ALA A 349 -8.74 -27.03 -0.67
CA ALA A 349 -8.21 -28.38 -0.58
C ALA A 349 -9.14 -29.32 0.21
N ILE A 350 -9.69 -28.86 1.34
CA ILE A 350 -10.63 -29.63 2.16
C ILE A 350 -11.92 -29.90 1.38
N ALA A 351 -12.52 -28.88 0.77
CA ALA A 351 -13.74 -29.08 -0.01
C ALA A 351 -13.52 -30.04 -1.19
N ARG A 352 -12.40 -29.91 -1.91
CA ARG A 352 -12.01 -30.84 -2.99
C ARG A 352 -11.80 -32.26 -2.48
N TYR A 353 -11.22 -32.42 -1.29
CA TYR A 353 -11.03 -33.74 -0.69
C TYR A 353 -12.36 -34.39 -0.28
N LEU A 354 -13.29 -33.62 0.28
CA LEU A 354 -14.58 -34.11 0.76
C LEU A 354 -15.59 -34.38 -0.37
N VAL A 355 -15.56 -33.53 -1.40
CA VAL A 355 -16.43 -33.60 -2.57
C VAL A 355 -15.52 -33.47 -3.79
N PRO A 356 -14.85 -34.54 -4.25
CA PRO A 356 -14.00 -34.43 -5.41
C PRO A 356 -14.82 -34.09 -6.67
N VAL A 357 -14.22 -33.36 -7.61
CA VAL A 357 -14.87 -33.02 -8.89
C VAL A 357 -15.24 -34.30 -9.65
N GLU A 358 -14.38 -35.31 -9.56
CA GLU A 358 -14.58 -36.65 -10.10
C GLU A 358 -14.47 -37.69 -8.96
N GLY A 359 -15.42 -38.61 -8.89
CA GLY A 359 -15.47 -39.65 -7.85
C GLY A 359 -16.62 -39.49 -6.88
N GLU A 360 -16.63 -40.32 -5.84
CA GLU A 360 -17.67 -40.32 -4.81
C GLU A 360 -17.36 -39.33 -3.69
N SER A 361 -18.38 -38.56 -3.30
CA SER A 361 -18.31 -37.62 -2.17
C SER A 361 -18.22 -38.38 -0.85
N LEU A 362 -17.35 -37.92 0.06
CA LEU A 362 -17.20 -38.48 1.41
C LEU A 362 -18.30 -38.01 2.37
N VAL A 363 -19.02 -36.95 1.99
CA VAL A 363 -20.06 -36.30 2.77
C VAL A 363 -21.26 -35.98 1.88
N SER A 364 -22.44 -35.91 2.49
CA SER A 364 -23.68 -35.60 1.76
C SER A 364 -23.88 -34.10 1.50
N HIS A 365 -23.23 -33.23 2.28
CA HIS A 365 -23.35 -31.78 2.18
C HIS A 365 -22.11 -31.09 2.78
N VAL A 366 -21.63 -30.03 2.12
CA VAL A 366 -20.60 -29.12 2.63
C VAL A 366 -21.11 -27.70 2.49
N ARG A 367 -21.13 -26.96 3.61
CA ARG A 367 -21.29 -25.52 3.57
C ARG A 367 -19.93 -24.86 3.75
N ILE A 368 -19.58 -24.01 2.79
CA ILE A 368 -18.42 -23.12 2.86
C ILE A 368 -18.94 -21.74 3.22
N VAL A 369 -18.38 -21.16 4.28
CA VAL A 369 -18.77 -19.83 4.75
C VAL A 369 -17.56 -18.93 4.74
N ASP A 370 -17.68 -17.80 4.06
CA ASP A 370 -16.56 -16.90 3.88
C ASP A 370 -17.04 -15.46 3.63
N LYS A 371 -16.23 -14.45 3.99
CA LYS A 371 -16.59 -13.04 3.84
C LYS A 371 -16.68 -12.60 2.38
N TYR A 372 -15.96 -13.27 1.49
CA TYR A 372 -15.82 -12.89 0.10
C TYR A 372 -16.90 -13.58 -0.75
N SER A 373 -17.30 -12.98 -1.87
CA SER A 373 -18.22 -13.59 -2.83
C SER A 373 -17.46 -14.45 -3.84
N VAL A 374 -18.07 -15.56 -4.27
CA VAL A 374 -17.65 -16.39 -5.42
C VAL A 374 -18.46 -16.11 -6.69
N LYS A 375 -19.59 -15.39 -6.58
CA LYS A 375 -20.48 -15.05 -7.71
C LYS A 375 -21.02 -13.61 -7.58
N PRO A 376 -20.40 -12.60 -8.24
CA PRO A 376 -19.11 -12.68 -8.96
C PRO A 376 -17.94 -12.95 -7.99
N PRO A 377 -16.83 -13.54 -8.47
CA PRO A 377 -15.68 -13.82 -7.61
C PRO A 377 -15.00 -12.52 -7.17
N THR A 378 -14.71 -12.44 -5.88
CA THR A 378 -14.09 -11.26 -5.24
C THR A 378 -12.77 -11.60 -4.55
N THR A 379 -12.34 -12.85 -4.70
CA THR A 379 -11.08 -13.42 -4.25
C THR A 379 -10.60 -14.43 -5.30
N TYR A 380 -9.32 -14.83 -5.25
CA TYR A 380 -8.80 -15.86 -6.15
C TYR A 380 -9.29 -17.24 -5.73
N LEU A 381 -9.83 -18.01 -6.68
CA LEU A 381 -10.46 -19.31 -6.41
C LEU A 381 -9.67 -20.50 -6.97
N GLY A 382 -8.94 -20.30 -8.07
CA GLY A 382 -8.48 -21.40 -8.91
C GLY A 382 -9.62 -22.03 -9.73
N ALA A 383 -9.31 -22.48 -10.94
CA ALA A 383 -10.21 -22.96 -11.97
C ALA A 383 -10.81 -24.33 -11.66
N GLU A 384 -10.13 -25.16 -10.87
CA GLU A 384 -10.72 -26.41 -10.36
C GLU A 384 -11.82 -26.12 -9.34
N PHE A 385 -11.60 -25.12 -8.48
CA PHE A 385 -12.53 -24.81 -7.42
C PHE A 385 -13.85 -24.23 -7.95
N THR A 386 -13.81 -23.50 -9.07
CA THR A 386 -15.04 -23.01 -9.72
C THR A 386 -15.94 -24.16 -10.20
N LYS A 387 -15.35 -25.26 -10.68
CA LYS A 387 -16.11 -26.48 -11.05
C LYS A 387 -16.70 -27.17 -9.82
N LEU A 388 -15.92 -27.20 -8.74
CA LEU A 388 -16.38 -27.76 -7.47
C LEU A 388 -17.61 -27.02 -6.91
N LEU A 389 -17.67 -25.69 -7.04
CA LEU A 389 -18.81 -24.88 -6.61
C LEU A 389 -20.11 -25.14 -7.39
N GLU A 390 -20.06 -25.91 -8.47
CA GLU A 390 -21.25 -26.33 -9.24
C GLU A 390 -21.85 -27.65 -8.74
N LYS A 391 -21.14 -28.37 -7.86
CA LYS A 391 -21.61 -29.63 -7.28
C LYS A 391 -22.80 -29.38 -6.35
N PRO A 392 -23.88 -30.18 -6.44
CA PRO A 392 -25.07 -30.00 -5.60
C PRO A 392 -24.81 -30.21 -4.11
N GLU A 393 -23.76 -30.94 -3.74
CA GLU A 393 -23.33 -31.13 -2.36
C GLU A 393 -22.62 -29.90 -1.77
N ILE A 394 -22.22 -28.93 -2.59
CA ILE A 394 -21.51 -27.72 -2.15
C ILE A 394 -22.46 -26.54 -2.06
N GLU A 395 -22.58 -25.96 -0.86
CA GLU A 395 -23.27 -24.71 -0.61
C GLU A 395 -22.27 -23.63 -0.20
N TYR A 396 -22.20 -22.55 -0.97
CA TYR A 396 -21.41 -21.38 -0.61
C TYR A 396 -22.28 -20.31 0.05
N LYS A 397 -21.84 -19.77 1.19
CA LYS A 397 -22.45 -18.63 1.87
C LYS A 397 -21.45 -17.50 2.05
N GLN A 398 -21.70 -16.39 1.36
CA GLN A 398 -21.00 -15.15 1.68
C GLN A 398 -21.56 -14.58 3.00
N ALA A 399 -20.72 -14.49 4.03
CA ALA A 399 -21.15 -14.05 5.35
C ALA A 399 -20.01 -13.39 6.15
N ASN A 400 -20.33 -12.31 6.86
CA ASN A 400 -19.38 -11.70 7.79
C ASN A 400 -19.47 -12.38 9.16
N LEU A 401 -18.53 -13.31 9.41
CA LEU A 401 -18.47 -14.08 10.66
C LEU A 401 -18.01 -13.27 11.88
N THR A 402 -17.66 -11.98 11.73
CA THR A 402 -17.45 -11.10 12.89
C THR A 402 -18.76 -10.73 13.61
N VAL A 403 -19.91 -11.13 13.06
CA VAL A 403 -21.23 -10.86 13.63
C VAL A 403 -21.79 -12.17 14.22
N PRO A 404 -21.91 -12.31 15.56
CA PRO A 404 -22.33 -13.56 16.19
C PRO A 404 -23.69 -14.09 15.71
N ALA A 405 -24.66 -13.20 15.46
CA ALA A 405 -25.96 -13.58 14.92
C ALA A 405 -25.86 -14.27 13.54
N ILE A 406 -24.91 -13.84 12.70
CA ILE A 406 -24.64 -14.46 11.42
C ILE A 406 -24.02 -15.84 11.64
N VAL A 407 -23.05 -15.97 12.57
CA VAL A 407 -22.45 -17.28 12.92
C VAL A 407 -23.53 -18.30 13.28
N HIS A 408 -24.50 -17.94 14.14
CA HIS A 408 -25.59 -18.85 14.52
C HIS A 408 -26.38 -19.36 13.31
N SER A 409 -26.75 -18.46 12.38
CA SER A 409 -27.50 -18.83 11.17
C SER A 409 -26.72 -19.73 10.21
N MET A 410 -25.39 -19.70 10.26
CA MET A 410 -24.53 -20.53 9.41
C MET A 410 -24.51 -22.00 9.83
N PHE A 411 -24.96 -22.32 11.04
CA PHE A 411 -25.12 -23.70 11.53
C PHE A 411 -26.49 -24.31 11.21
N ASP A 412 -27.43 -23.53 10.68
CA ASP A 412 -28.75 -24.05 10.34
C ASP A 412 -28.68 -24.82 9.01
N PRO A 413 -28.94 -26.14 9.00
CA PRO A 413 -28.84 -26.92 7.78
C PRO A 413 -29.96 -26.52 6.80
N PRO A 414 -29.80 -26.76 5.49
CA PRO A 414 -30.89 -26.60 4.53
C PRO A 414 -32.13 -27.38 4.96
N GLU A 415 -33.32 -26.93 4.55
CA GLU A 415 -34.58 -27.58 4.90
C GLU A 415 -34.55 -29.07 4.52
N GLY A 416 -34.86 -29.94 5.49
CA GLY A 416 -34.85 -31.40 5.31
C GLY A 416 -33.48 -32.07 5.45
N GLN A 417 -32.39 -31.33 5.67
CA GLN A 417 -31.06 -31.88 5.94
C GLN A 417 -30.79 -32.04 7.45
N PRO A 418 -30.01 -33.05 7.88
CA PRO A 418 -29.62 -33.20 9.28
C PRO A 418 -28.65 -32.08 9.73
N PRO A 419 -28.47 -31.87 11.05
CA PRO A 419 -27.45 -30.98 11.57
C PRO A 419 -26.03 -31.35 11.11
N TYR A 420 -25.14 -30.36 11.06
CA TYR A 420 -23.75 -30.57 10.67
C TYR A 420 -22.97 -31.39 11.71
N ASP A 421 -22.28 -32.44 11.24
CA ASP A 421 -21.47 -33.33 12.08
C ASP A 421 -20.08 -32.78 12.40
N TYR A 422 -19.49 -32.03 11.47
CA TYR A 422 -18.09 -31.60 11.54
C TYR A 422 -17.94 -30.12 11.20
N VAL A 423 -17.04 -29.45 11.91
CA VAL A 423 -16.62 -28.07 11.63
C VAL A 423 -15.11 -28.05 11.39
N PHE A 424 -14.71 -27.48 10.25
CA PHE A 424 -13.32 -27.17 9.95
C PHE A 424 -13.14 -25.66 10.09
N ASP A 425 -12.55 -25.23 11.21
CA ASP A 425 -12.29 -23.82 11.47
C ASP A 425 -10.93 -23.43 10.93
N LEU A 426 -10.96 -22.63 9.87
CA LEU A 426 -9.82 -22.10 9.15
C LEU A 426 -9.78 -20.56 9.22
N THR A 427 -10.56 -19.95 10.12
CA THR A 427 -10.73 -18.50 10.21
C THR A 427 -9.54 -17.81 10.88
N GLY A 428 -9.24 -16.58 10.50
CA GLY A 428 -8.25 -15.75 11.16
C GLY A 428 -7.55 -14.78 10.21
N GLU A 429 -7.06 -13.68 10.76
CA GLU A 429 -6.24 -12.73 10.02
C GLU A 429 -4.84 -13.29 9.81
N ILE A 430 -4.42 -13.36 8.55
CA ILE A 430 -3.15 -13.97 8.13
C ILE A 430 -2.05 -12.93 7.89
N ARG A 431 -2.39 -11.64 7.89
CA ARG A 431 -1.41 -10.58 7.65
C ARG A 431 -0.67 -10.22 8.94
N PRO A 432 0.68 -10.21 8.90
CA PRO A 432 1.51 -10.04 10.10
C PRO A 432 1.53 -8.59 10.63
N ASP A 433 1.15 -7.61 9.81
CA ASP A 433 1.18 -6.17 10.09
C ASP A 433 -0.05 -5.65 10.84
N ARG A 434 -1.01 -6.52 11.16
CA ARG A 434 -2.31 -6.13 11.73
C ARG A 434 -2.22 -5.90 13.24
N THR A 435 -2.94 -4.89 13.70
CA THR A 435 -2.98 -4.50 15.11
C THR A 435 -3.65 -5.55 15.99
N ASP A 436 -3.41 -5.48 17.30
CA ASP A 436 -4.08 -6.32 18.30
C ASP A 436 -5.60 -6.31 18.12
N MET A 437 -6.20 -5.13 17.92
CA MET A 437 -7.66 -4.99 17.77
C MET A 437 -8.23 -5.72 16.55
N ILE A 438 -7.49 -5.70 15.43
CA ILE A 438 -7.89 -6.46 14.25
C ILE A 438 -7.81 -7.95 14.58
N GLN A 439 -6.70 -8.43 15.13
CA GLN A 439 -6.51 -9.84 15.49
C GLN A 439 -7.57 -10.35 16.49
N ILE A 440 -7.88 -9.58 17.53
CA ILE A 440 -8.95 -9.90 18.49
C ILE A 440 -10.28 -10.06 17.76
N THR A 441 -10.61 -9.11 16.88
CA THR A 441 -11.92 -9.06 16.20
C THR A 441 -12.08 -10.14 15.14
N THR A 442 -11.05 -10.38 14.32
CA THR A 442 -11.14 -11.22 13.12
C THR A 442 -10.56 -12.62 13.29
N THR A 443 -9.75 -12.84 14.34
CA THR A 443 -9.19 -14.16 14.69
C THR A 443 -9.87 -14.71 15.94
N CYS A 444 -9.72 -14.05 17.09
CA CYS A 444 -10.17 -14.61 18.38
C CYS A 444 -11.70 -14.66 18.51
N ASN A 445 -12.36 -13.53 18.30
CA ASN A 445 -13.81 -13.43 18.49
C ASN A 445 -14.60 -14.26 17.47
N VAL A 446 -14.11 -14.33 16.23
CA VAL A 446 -14.70 -15.18 15.18
C VAL A 446 -14.58 -16.64 15.57
N ALA A 447 -13.36 -17.14 15.82
CA ALA A 447 -13.15 -18.55 16.17
C ALA A 447 -13.91 -18.93 17.44
N ARG A 448 -13.90 -18.08 18.48
CA ARG A 448 -14.69 -18.28 19.70
C ARG A 448 -16.17 -18.42 19.41
N SER A 449 -16.75 -17.49 18.65
CA SER A 449 -18.20 -17.53 18.32
C SER A 449 -18.58 -18.81 17.58
N ILE A 450 -17.73 -19.27 16.65
CA ILE A 450 -17.94 -20.53 15.92
C ILE A 450 -17.80 -21.72 16.88
N GLY A 451 -16.79 -21.72 17.75
CA GLY A 451 -16.55 -22.76 18.75
C GLY A 451 -17.69 -22.89 19.76
N GLU A 452 -18.21 -21.78 20.27
CA GLU A 452 -19.36 -21.74 21.18
C GLU A 452 -20.62 -22.28 20.52
N GLU A 453 -20.91 -21.89 19.27
CA GLU A 453 -22.05 -22.42 18.53
C GLU A 453 -21.87 -23.92 18.21
N ALA A 454 -20.67 -24.35 17.84
CA ALA A 454 -20.37 -25.77 17.60
C ALA A 454 -20.56 -26.62 18.87
N ALA A 455 -20.10 -26.13 20.03
CA ALA A 455 -20.30 -26.79 21.32
C ALA A 455 -21.79 -26.87 21.67
N LYS A 456 -22.53 -25.77 21.49
CA LYS A 456 -23.99 -25.71 21.71
C LYS A 456 -24.77 -26.68 20.81
N ARG A 457 -24.34 -26.85 19.56
CA ARG A 457 -24.92 -27.79 18.58
C ARG A 457 -24.41 -29.22 18.73
N GLN A 458 -23.49 -29.47 19.66
CA GLN A 458 -22.87 -30.78 19.93
C GLN A 458 -22.25 -31.39 18.67
N VAL A 459 -21.55 -30.57 17.88
CA VAL A 459 -20.82 -31.02 16.69
C VAL A 459 -19.83 -32.13 17.08
N LYS A 460 -19.80 -33.22 16.29
CA LYS A 460 -19.00 -34.40 16.61
C LYS A 460 -17.50 -34.13 16.57
N ALA A 461 -17.04 -33.24 15.68
CA ALA A 461 -15.66 -32.77 15.66
C ALA A 461 -15.55 -31.30 15.25
N TYR A 462 -14.70 -30.56 15.98
CA TYR A 462 -14.26 -29.23 15.63
C TYR A 462 -12.75 -29.26 15.39
N VAL A 463 -12.33 -29.15 14.13
CA VAL A 463 -10.92 -29.15 13.75
C VAL A 463 -10.46 -27.71 13.57
N ARG A 464 -9.54 -27.25 14.42
CA ARG A 464 -8.90 -25.93 14.28
C ARG A 464 -7.56 -26.09 13.57
N LEU A 465 -7.42 -25.45 12.41
CA LEU A 465 -6.12 -25.33 11.75
C LEU A 465 -5.33 -24.17 12.37
N THR A 466 -4.05 -24.38 12.66
CA THR A 466 -3.14 -23.29 13.04
C THR A 466 -1.90 -23.27 12.15
N LEU A 467 -1.59 -22.07 11.66
CA LEU A 467 -0.49 -21.80 10.73
C LEU A 467 0.86 -21.75 11.46
N PRO A 468 2.00 -21.84 10.75
CA PRO A 468 3.34 -21.85 11.34
C PRO A 468 3.81 -20.47 11.86
N PHE A 469 2.96 -19.75 12.57
CA PHE A 469 3.25 -18.45 13.20
C PHE A 469 4.02 -18.60 14.51
N TYR A 470 5.09 -19.40 14.47
CA TYR A 470 5.92 -19.78 15.60
C TYR A 470 7.40 -19.68 15.24
N GLU A 471 8.23 -19.51 16.26
CA GLU A 471 9.66 -19.80 16.20
C GLU A 471 9.96 -21.05 17.05
N THR A 472 10.56 -22.06 16.43
CA THR A 472 10.99 -23.28 17.12
C THR A 472 12.49 -23.27 17.38
N SER A 473 12.92 -24.05 18.37
CA SER A 473 14.34 -24.32 18.58
C SER A 473 14.91 -25.13 17.40
N SER A 474 16.04 -24.71 16.86
CA SER A 474 16.78 -25.52 15.87
C SER A 474 17.45 -26.76 16.45
N LYS A 475 17.41 -26.93 17.78
CA LYS A 475 17.99 -28.05 18.54
C LYS A 475 16.93 -28.93 19.21
N GLY A 476 15.65 -28.58 19.08
CA GLY A 476 14.53 -29.32 19.68
C GLY A 476 14.20 -30.62 18.95
N SER A 477 13.38 -31.44 19.60
CA SER A 477 12.69 -32.59 19.03
C SER A 477 11.60 -32.18 18.03
N GLY A 478 11.04 -30.97 18.15
CA GLY A 478 9.92 -30.52 17.32
C GLY A 478 8.56 -31.14 17.67
N SER A 479 8.48 -31.92 18.74
CA SER A 479 7.23 -32.56 19.18
C SER A 479 6.20 -31.55 19.70
N GLU A 480 4.94 -31.98 19.82
CA GLU A 480 3.84 -31.17 20.34
C GLU A 480 3.98 -30.77 21.81
N LYS A 481 4.86 -31.46 22.55
CA LYS A 481 5.21 -31.13 23.94
C LYS A 481 6.14 -29.93 24.07
N GLU A 482 6.79 -29.55 22.97
CA GLU A 482 7.57 -28.32 22.96
C GLU A 482 6.62 -27.13 22.92
N ASP A 483 7.02 -26.09 23.65
CA ASP A 483 6.31 -24.82 23.72
C ASP A 483 6.99 -23.81 22.81
N PRO A 484 6.72 -23.82 21.49
CA PRO A 484 7.36 -22.87 20.59
C PRO A 484 6.78 -21.47 20.83
N GLU A 485 7.67 -20.48 20.83
CA GLU A 485 7.28 -19.08 21.03
C GLU A 485 6.46 -18.61 19.82
N PRO A 486 5.25 -18.05 20.02
CA PRO A 486 4.49 -17.47 18.93
C PRO A 486 5.22 -16.27 18.33
N HIS A 487 5.27 -16.19 16.99
CA HIS A 487 5.98 -15.13 16.28
C HIS A 487 5.06 -13.95 16.01
N TRP A 488 5.52 -12.74 16.37
CA TRP A 488 4.81 -11.48 16.16
C TRP A 488 3.44 -11.41 16.85
N THR A 489 2.75 -10.27 16.66
CA THR A 489 1.39 -10.04 17.16
C THR A 489 0.41 -11.09 16.60
N ILE A 490 0.54 -11.44 15.32
CA ILE A 490 -0.28 -12.47 14.68
C ILE A 490 -0.15 -13.83 15.37
N GLY A 491 1.07 -14.34 15.58
CA GLY A 491 1.27 -15.64 16.22
C GLY A 491 0.73 -15.67 17.65
N THR A 492 0.95 -14.59 18.40
CA THR A 492 0.46 -14.45 19.78
C THR A 492 -1.07 -14.60 19.85
N TRP A 493 -1.82 -13.91 18.97
CA TRP A 493 -3.29 -13.99 18.96
C TRP A 493 -3.84 -15.28 18.36
N TRP A 494 -3.17 -15.86 17.35
CA TRP A 494 -3.50 -17.20 16.85
C TRP A 494 -3.32 -18.27 17.94
N HIS A 495 -2.26 -18.16 18.75
CA HIS A 495 -2.03 -19.05 19.88
C HIS A 495 -3.04 -18.84 21.01
N GLU A 496 -3.35 -17.59 21.38
CA GLU A 496 -4.37 -17.29 22.39
C GLU A 496 -5.76 -17.80 21.96
N THR A 497 -6.04 -17.83 20.66
CA THR A 497 -7.27 -18.43 20.11
C THR A 497 -7.36 -19.92 20.44
N LEU A 498 -6.25 -20.67 20.43
CA LEU A 498 -6.23 -22.07 20.85
C LEU A 498 -6.58 -22.22 22.33
N ARG A 499 -6.11 -21.31 23.19
CA ARG A 499 -6.46 -21.29 24.61
C ARG A 499 -7.94 -21.00 24.82
N ILE A 500 -8.49 -20.03 24.10
CA ILE A 500 -9.92 -19.68 24.12
C ILE A 500 -10.76 -20.90 23.73
N LEU A 501 -10.49 -21.50 22.57
CA LEU A 501 -11.23 -22.68 22.09
C LEU A 501 -11.06 -23.89 23.03
N GLY A 502 -9.85 -24.11 23.54
CA GLY A 502 -9.56 -25.19 24.49
C GLY A 502 -10.32 -25.08 25.80
N ALA A 503 -10.69 -23.85 26.20
CA ALA A 503 -11.45 -23.56 27.41
C ALA A 503 -12.97 -23.65 27.24
N ILE A 504 -13.49 -23.80 26.02
CA ILE A 504 -14.93 -23.99 25.76
C ILE A 504 -15.35 -25.39 26.20
N GLU A 505 -16.28 -25.46 27.15
CA GLU A 505 -16.83 -26.73 27.62
C GLU A 505 -17.61 -27.47 26.52
N ASN A 506 -17.46 -28.79 26.48
CA ASN A 506 -18.13 -29.68 25.50
C ASN A 506 -17.78 -29.44 24.02
N LEU A 507 -16.76 -28.62 23.71
CA LEU A 507 -16.24 -28.54 22.36
C LEU A 507 -15.32 -29.74 22.09
N ASN A 508 -15.70 -30.59 21.12
CA ASN A 508 -14.85 -31.66 20.59
C ASN A 508 -13.74 -31.10 19.69
N LEU A 509 -12.90 -30.24 20.28
CA LEU A 509 -11.77 -29.57 19.64
C LEU A 509 -10.62 -30.55 19.40
N VAL A 510 -10.06 -30.51 18.19
CA VAL A 510 -8.73 -31.02 17.86
C VAL A 510 -7.97 -29.93 17.08
N VAL A 511 -6.71 -29.70 17.44
CA VAL A 511 -5.85 -28.70 16.80
C VAL A 511 -4.88 -29.39 15.85
N LEU A 512 -4.84 -28.91 14.62
CA LEU A 512 -3.88 -29.32 13.60
C LEU A 512 -2.91 -28.17 13.32
N ARG A 513 -1.67 -28.29 13.81
CA ARG A 513 -0.60 -27.31 13.61
C ARG A 513 0.26 -27.72 12.42
N ILE A 514 0.30 -26.89 11.39
CA ILE A 514 0.91 -27.26 10.12
C ILE A 514 2.25 -26.55 9.87
N GLY A 515 3.10 -27.16 9.05
CA GLY A 515 4.28 -26.51 8.46
C GLY A 515 3.93 -25.50 7.36
N PHE A 516 4.95 -25.04 6.63
CA PHE A 516 4.78 -24.15 5.49
C PHE A 516 4.08 -24.89 4.34
N ALA A 517 2.89 -24.43 4.01
CA ALA A 517 2.05 -25.12 3.03
C ALA A 517 2.50 -24.87 1.60
N TYR A 518 2.44 -25.92 0.76
CA TYR A 518 2.60 -25.84 -0.68
C TYR A 518 1.53 -26.68 -1.38
N GLY A 519 1.27 -26.38 -2.65
CA GLY A 519 0.34 -27.13 -3.47
C GLY A 519 -0.30 -26.28 -4.56
N PRO A 520 -1.14 -26.87 -5.42
CA PRO A 520 -1.82 -26.14 -6.47
C PRO A 520 -2.68 -24.98 -5.95
N TYR A 521 -2.73 -23.89 -6.72
CA TYR A 521 -3.60 -22.74 -6.47
C TYR A 521 -3.36 -22.01 -5.14
N ILE A 522 -2.18 -22.11 -4.52
CA ILE A 522 -1.79 -21.22 -3.40
C ILE A 522 -1.19 -19.92 -3.94
N ASP A 523 -1.86 -18.79 -3.75
CA ASP A 523 -1.43 -17.49 -4.26
C ASP A 523 -0.61 -16.64 -3.28
N TYR A 524 -0.41 -17.12 -2.05
CA TYR A 524 0.32 -16.41 -0.99
C TYR A 524 1.13 -17.35 -0.10
N GLY A 525 1.99 -16.79 0.74
CA GLY A 525 2.81 -17.53 1.71
C GLY A 525 4.19 -17.91 1.18
N ASP A 526 5.06 -18.27 2.12
CA ASP A 526 6.52 -18.35 1.91
C ASP A 526 6.92 -19.27 0.75
N THR A 527 6.30 -20.45 0.62
CA THR A 527 6.65 -21.39 -0.45
C THR A 527 6.25 -20.87 -1.83
N THR A 528 5.07 -20.25 -1.96
CA THR A 528 4.65 -19.60 -3.22
C THR A 528 5.57 -18.44 -3.58
N SER A 529 5.92 -17.59 -2.61
CA SER A 529 6.86 -16.48 -2.84
C SER A 529 8.23 -16.98 -3.31
N ILE A 530 8.79 -18.01 -2.67
CA ILE A 530 10.09 -18.59 -3.05
C ILE A 530 10.02 -19.22 -4.44
N ILE A 531 8.95 -19.94 -4.80
CA ILE A 531 8.77 -20.50 -6.15
C ILE A 531 8.73 -19.39 -7.20
N THR A 532 7.95 -18.33 -6.97
CA THR A 532 7.84 -17.18 -7.89
C THR A 532 9.18 -16.47 -8.05
N VAL A 533 9.86 -16.13 -6.95
CA VAL A 533 11.17 -15.46 -6.99
C VAL A 533 12.24 -16.35 -7.63
N GLY A 534 12.24 -17.65 -7.32
CA GLY A 534 13.14 -18.63 -7.93
C GLY A 534 13.00 -18.70 -9.45
N ALA A 535 11.76 -18.60 -9.96
CA ALA A 535 11.51 -18.53 -11.40
C ALA A 535 12.10 -17.27 -12.04
N VAL A 536 12.02 -16.12 -11.36
CA VAL A 536 12.62 -14.86 -11.82
C VAL A 536 14.14 -15.00 -11.92
N TYR A 537 14.81 -15.53 -10.90
CA TYR A 537 16.25 -15.74 -10.94
C TYR A 537 16.67 -16.77 -12.01
N GLY A 538 15.84 -17.78 -12.26
CA GLY A 538 16.00 -18.72 -13.38
C GLY A 538 15.88 -18.05 -14.76
N TYR A 539 14.98 -17.07 -14.89
CA TYR A 539 14.83 -16.24 -16.09
C TYR A 539 16.03 -15.30 -16.28
N LEU A 540 16.45 -14.60 -15.22
CA LEU A 540 17.58 -13.66 -15.21
C LEU A 540 18.96 -14.34 -15.36
N LYS A 541 19.01 -15.69 -15.28
CA LYS A 541 20.26 -16.48 -15.31
C LYS A 541 21.25 -16.04 -14.24
N SER A 542 20.74 -15.75 -13.04
CA SER A 542 21.56 -15.33 -11.89
C SER A 542 21.18 -16.13 -10.63
N PRO A 543 22.12 -16.33 -9.69
CA PRO A 543 21.83 -17.03 -8.44
C PRO A 543 20.81 -16.28 -7.57
N MET A 544 19.86 -17.00 -6.98
CA MET A 544 19.01 -16.49 -5.92
C MET A 544 19.79 -16.52 -4.61
N LYS A 545 19.91 -15.38 -3.91
CA LYS A 545 20.73 -15.26 -2.70
C LYS A 545 19.89 -15.02 -1.45
N SER A 546 20.27 -15.66 -0.34
CA SER A 546 19.70 -15.38 0.98
C SER A 546 20.67 -14.60 1.88
N VAL A 547 20.12 -13.68 2.67
CA VAL A 547 20.85 -12.91 3.71
C VAL A 547 21.13 -13.75 4.96
N TRP A 548 20.41 -14.86 5.16
CA TRP A 548 20.57 -15.71 6.32
C TRP A 548 21.63 -16.78 6.06
N SER A 549 22.52 -17.01 7.04
CA SER A 549 23.65 -17.97 6.98
C SER A 549 23.26 -19.36 6.43
N PRO A 550 24.18 -20.16 5.83
CA PRO A 550 23.96 -21.45 5.14
C PRO A 550 23.20 -22.61 5.85
N GLY A 551 22.24 -22.33 6.72
CA GLY A 551 20.88 -22.69 6.33
C GLY A 551 20.42 -24.11 6.68
N LYS A 552 20.94 -24.71 7.75
CA LYS A 552 20.30 -25.90 8.38
C LYS A 552 19.09 -25.53 9.25
N ASN A 553 18.57 -24.31 9.16
CA ASN A 553 17.38 -23.93 9.90
C ASN A 553 16.20 -24.72 9.34
N PRO A 554 15.49 -25.48 10.17
CA PRO A 554 14.29 -26.17 9.72
C PRO A 554 13.23 -25.19 9.21
N THR A 555 12.65 -25.55 8.08
CA THR A 555 11.58 -24.84 7.38
C THR A 555 10.63 -25.93 6.89
N ASN A 556 10.06 -26.70 7.82
CA ASN A 556 9.30 -27.89 7.47
C ASN A 556 8.05 -27.51 6.68
N THR A 557 7.82 -28.26 5.61
CA THR A 557 6.78 -28.00 4.61
C THR A 557 5.64 -29.00 4.75
N VAL A 558 4.51 -28.76 4.08
CA VAL A 558 3.40 -29.71 3.99
C VAL A 558 2.56 -29.47 2.75
N HIS A 559 2.13 -30.53 2.06
CA HIS A 559 1.23 -30.38 0.92
C HIS A 559 -0.21 -30.11 1.35
N THR A 560 -0.95 -29.29 0.61
CA THR A 560 -2.36 -28.96 0.94
C THR A 560 -3.30 -30.16 0.92
N ASP A 561 -3.04 -31.17 0.08
CA ASP A 561 -3.83 -32.42 0.11
C ASP A 561 -3.64 -33.18 1.42
N ASP A 562 -2.44 -33.08 2.00
CA ASP A 562 -2.15 -33.69 3.29
C ASP A 562 -2.77 -32.90 4.44
N VAL A 563 -2.81 -31.57 4.35
CA VAL A 563 -3.60 -30.75 5.27
C VAL A 563 -5.07 -31.18 5.24
N ALA A 564 -5.65 -31.34 4.05
CA ALA A 564 -7.05 -31.74 3.90
C ALA A 564 -7.31 -33.17 4.42
N GLY A 565 -6.47 -34.13 4.04
CA GLY A 565 -6.57 -35.52 4.48
C GLY A 565 -6.39 -35.68 5.99
N ALA A 566 -5.41 -35.00 6.57
CA ALA A 566 -5.14 -35.03 8.01
C ALA A 566 -6.26 -34.36 8.80
N ALA A 567 -6.79 -33.23 8.33
CA ALA A 567 -7.93 -32.57 8.96
C ALA A 567 -9.15 -33.52 9.01
N TRP A 568 -9.46 -34.19 7.90
CA TRP A 568 -10.52 -35.19 7.85
C TRP A 568 -10.26 -36.37 8.80
N ALA A 569 -9.04 -36.90 8.81
CA ALA A 569 -8.67 -38.00 9.70
C ALA A 569 -8.78 -37.61 11.18
N CYS A 570 -8.34 -36.40 11.55
CA CYS A 570 -8.50 -35.86 12.90
C CYS A 570 -9.98 -35.71 13.28
N ALA A 571 -10.83 -35.22 12.36
CA ALA A 571 -12.27 -35.11 12.59
C ALA A 571 -12.89 -36.48 12.88
N LYS A 572 -12.56 -37.50 12.07
CA LYS A 572 -13.04 -38.88 12.28
C LYS A 572 -12.54 -39.47 13.60
N TRP A 573 -11.27 -39.24 13.93
CA TRP A 573 -10.64 -39.72 15.16
C TRP A 573 -11.34 -39.15 16.39
N ILE A 574 -11.44 -37.82 16.53
CA ILE A 574 -12.06 -37.22 17.72
C ILE A 574 -13.56 -37.53 17.79
N ALA A 575 -14.26 -37.62 16.65
CA ALA A 575 -15.68 -37.99 16.64
C ALA A 575 -15.95 -39.40 17.16
N SER A 576 -14.98 -40.33 17.05
CA SER A 576 -15.11 -41.68 17.61
C SER A 576 -14.83 -41.79 19.11
N LEU A 577 -14.16 -40.79 19.71
CA LEU A 577 -13.69 -40.83 21.10
C LEU A 577 -14.41 -39.84 22.01
N GLY A 578 -14.72 -38.65 21.48
CA GLY A 578 -15.11 -37.48 22.25
C GLY A 578 -13.92 -36.79 22.92
N ARG A 579 -14.12 -35.54 23.36
CA ARG A 579 -13.06 -34.67 23.88
C ARG A 579 -12.23 -35.28 25.02
N LYS A 580 -12.89 -35.89 26.00
CA LYS A 580 -12.22 -36.38 27.23
C LYS A 580 -11.19 -37.47 26.96
N GLU A 581 -11.53 -38.44 26.11
CA GLU A 581 -10.60 -39.52 25.75
C GLU A 581 -9.51 -39.01 24.79
N ALA A 582 -9.86 -38.13 23.86
CA ALA A 582 -8.90 -37.45 22.99
C ALA A 582 -7.85 -36.65 23.78
N ASP A 583 -8.26 -35.92 24.83
CA ASP A 583 -7.34 -35.20 25.73
C ASP A 583 -6.39 -36.17 26.45
N SER A 584 -6.85 -37.36 26.83
CA SER A 584 -5.99 -38.35 27.49
C SER A 584 -4.95 -38.97 26.54
N LEU A 585 -5.27 -39.10 25.25
CA LEU A 585 -4.39 -39.73 24.26
C LEU A 585 -3.43 -38.75 23.60
N ALA A 586 -3.86 -37.51 23.38
CA ALA A 586 -3.12 -36.52 22.60
C ALA A 586 -3.19 -35.10 23.15
N GLY A 587 -3.76 -34.87 24.34
CA GLY A 587 -3.87 -33.55 24.94
C GLY A 587 -2.51 -32.96 25.31
N GLU A 588 -2.29 -31.72 24.90
CA GLU A 588 -1.11 -30.92 25.25
C GLU A 588 -1.53 -29.65 26.00
N ASP A 589 -0.64 -29.13 26.83
CA ASP A 589 -0.84 -27.87 27.55
C ASP A 589 -0.64 -26.69 26.60
N ILE A 590 -1.66 -25.85 26.45
CA ILE A 590 -1.61 -24.66 25.59
C ILE A 590 -1.19 -23.46 26.45
N ILE A 591 0.13 -23.21 26.48
CA ILE A 591 0.79 -22.29 27.39
C ILE A 591 0.44 -20.83 27.08
N PHE A 592 0.42 -19.98 28.10
CA PHE A 592 0.11 -18.56 27.94
C PHE A 592 1.34 -17.78 27.45
N HIS A 593 1.21 -17.08 26.31
CA HIS A 593 2.28 -16.25 25.72
C HIS A 593 1.93 -14.77 25.56
N ASN A 594 0.69 -14.38 25.86
CA ASN A 594 0.21 -13.02 25.60
C ASN A 594 0.46 -12.06 26.77
N ASP A 595 0.14 -10.78 26.60
CA ASP A 595 0.15 -9.79 27.68
C ASP A 595 -1.14 -9.88 28.50
N LYS A 596 -1.01 -10.07 29.81
CA LYS A 596 -2.14 -10.17 30.76
C LYS A 596 -3.08 -8.98 30.68
N SER A 597 -2.56 -7.78 30.39
CA SER A 597 -3.35 -6.56 30.25
C SER A 597 -4.19 -6.55 28.98
N LYS A 598 -3.67 -7.08 27.87
CA LYS A 598 -4.36 -7.14 26.57
C LYS A 598 -5.50 -8.15 26.56
N VAL A 599 -5.34 -9.27 27.25
CA VAL A 599 -6.32 -10.37 27.26
C VAL A 599 -7.47 -10.13 28.23
N LYS A 600 -7.29 -9.24 29.23
CA LYS A 600 -8.26 -9.01 30.31
C LYS A 600 -9.66 -8.62 29.82
N GLU A 601 -9.74 -7.92 28.69
CA GLU A 601 -11.01 -7.43 28.11
C GLU A 601 -11.50 -8.31 26.94
N VAL A 602 -10.78 -9.38 26.61
CA VAL A 602 -11.17 -10.32 25.54
C VAL A 602 -12.17 -11.33 26.11
N GLU A 603 -13.40 -11.27 25.62
CA GLU A 603 -14.47 -12.19 26.02
C GLU A 603 -14.08 -13.66 25.75
N GLY A 604 -14.33 -14.52 26.73
CA GLY A 604 -14.03 -15.97 26.66
C GLY A 604 -12.56 -16.33 26.83
N ALA A 605 -11.66 -15.36 27.00
CA ALA A 605 -10.26 -15.65 27.26
C ALA A 605 -10.04 -16.26 28.65
N PRO A 606 -9.35 -17.42 28.74
CA PRO A 606 -9.03 -18.03 30.02
C PRO A 606 -8.03 -17.18 30.79
N ALA A 607 -8.08 -17.23 32.13
CA ALA A 607 -7.06 -16.60 32.96
C ALA A 607 -5.65 -17.11 32.58
N HIS A 608 -4.65 -16.23 32.63
CA HIS A 608 -3.28 -16.55 32.22
C HIS A 608 -2.68 -17.78 32.93
N ASP A 609 -3.09 -18.05 34.17
CA ASP A 609 -2.68 -19.18 35.00
C ASP A 609 -3.62 -20.40 34.92
N LYS A 610 -4.74 -20.28 34.18
CA LYS A 610 -5.62 -21.43 33.90
C LYS A 610 -4.90 -22.37 32.94
N LYS A 611 -4.72 -23.61 33.38
CA LYS A 611 -4.24 -24.71 32.55
C LYS A 611 -5.30 -25.06 31.50
N VAL A 612 -4.92 -25.07 30.22
CA VAL A 612 -5.80 -25.40 29.10
C VAL A 612 -5.20 -26.57 28.34
N ILE A 613 -5.94 -27.67 28.23
CA ILE A 613 -5.51 -28.86 27.50
C ILE A 613 -6.32 -28.98 26.21
N ALA A 614 -5.67 -29.27 25.09
CA ALA A 614 -6.35 -29.63 23.85
C ALA A 614 -5.57 -30.72 23.08
N PRO A 615 -6.24 -31.63 22.35
CA PRO A 615 -5.56 -32.57 21.48
C PRO A 615 -4.87 -31.79 20.35
N LEU A 616 -3.55 -31.89 20.29
CA LEU A 616 -2.72 -31.16 19.34
C LEU A 616 -1.86 -32.13 18.53
N PHE A 617 -1.87 -31.94 17.21
CA PHE A 617 -1.08 -32.69 16.26
C PHE A 617 -0.32 -31.75 15.33
N ASN A 618 0.98 -31.99 15.20
CA ASN A 618 1.81 -31.39 14.17
C ASN A 618 1.63 -32.14 12.84
N LEU A 619 1.62 -31.40 11.74
CA LEU A 619 1.61 -31.96 10.39
C LEU A 619 2.62 -31.26 9.50
N VAL A 620 3.62 -32.03 9.09
CA VAL A 620 4.65 -31.69 8.10
C VAL A 620 4.87 -32.89 7.18
N ASP A 621 5.50 -32.67 6.05
CA ASP A 621 6.04 -33.73 5.20
C ASP A 621 7.29 -34.37 5.81
N ASP A 622 7.80 -35.42 5.17
CA ASP A 622 8.97 -36.18 5.62
C ASP A 622 10.29 -35.65 5.04
N SER A 623 10.27 -34.55 4.28
CA SER A 623 11.48 -33.97 3.68
C SER A 623 12.48 -33.45 4.70
N LYS A 624 12.03 -33.14 5.92
CA LYS A 624 12.83 -32.41 6.93
C LYS A 624 13.40 -31.13 6.33
N SER A 625 12.55 -30.43 5.57
CA SER A 625 12.90 -29.24 4.79
C SER A 625 13.62 -28.21 5.64
N THR A 626 14.63 -27.57 5.05
CA THR A 626 15.42 -26.46 5.59
C THR A 626 15.42 -25.32 4.60
N LEU A 627 15.77 -24.10 5.03
CA LEU A 627 15.95 -22.96 4.12
C LEU A 627 16.83 -23.33 2.92
N LEU A 628 17.95 -24.03 3.16
CA LEU A 628 18.87 -24.45 2.10
C LEU A 628 18.22 -25.46 1.16
N SER A 629 17.58 -26.51 1.68
CA SER A 629 17.01 -27.56 0.82
C SER A 629 15.83 -27.05 0.01
N VAL A 630 14.93 -26.23 0.60
CA VAL A 630 13.82 -25.61 -0.14
C VAL A 630 14.33 -24.70 -1.24
N GLY A 631 15.28 -23.80 -0.91
CA GLY A 631 15.89 -22.90 -1.88
C GLY A 631 16.56 -23.66 -3.03
N GLN A 632 17.35 -24.69 -2.73
CA GLN A 632 18.01 -25.52 -3.74
C GLN A 632 17.03 -26.28 -4.63
N THR A 633 15.99 -26.89 -4.06
CA THR A 633 14.96 -27.61 -4.81
C THR A 633 14.27 -26.66 -5.80
N VAL A 634 13.89 -25.47 -5.36
CA VAL A 634 13.26 -24.45 -6.22
C VAL A 634 14.21 -23.91 -7.28
N THR A 635 15.41 -23.47 -6.92
CA THR A 635 16.33 -22.86 -7.88
C THR A 635 16.78 -23.86 -8.94
N SER A 636 17.04 -25.12 -8.55
CA SER A 636 17.43 -26.17 -9.49
C SER A 636 16.32 -26.51 -10.47
N PHE A 637 15.05 -26.48 -10.04
CA PHE A 637 13.90 -26.66 -10.93
C PHE A 637 13.86 -25.58 -12.04
N PHE A 638 14.18 -24.33 -11.70
CA PHE A 638 14.23 -23.22 -12.66
C PHE A 638 15.59 -23.01 -13.34
N GLY A 639 16.53 -23.94 -13.15
CA GLY A 639 17.85 -23.90 -13.81
C GLY A 639 18.78 -22.80 -13.30
N THR A 640 18.69 -22.45 -12.01
CA THR A 640 19.61 -21.55 -11.30
C THR A 640 20.11 -22.14 -9.97
N THR A 641 20.90 -21.39 -9.22
CA THR A 641 21.49 -21.81 -7.93
C THR A 641 20.96 -21.00 -6.76
N PHE A 642 20.97 -21.61 -5.57
CA PHE A 642 20.67 -20.96 -4.31
C PHE A 642 21.96 -20.70 -3.53
N ASP A 643 22.29 -19.42 -3.35
CA ASP A 643 23.54 -18.95 -2.77
C ASP A 643 23.29 -18.06 -1.53
N PHE A 644 24.36 -17.61 -0.90
CA PHE A 644 24.32 -16.75 0.27
C PHE A 644 25.13 -15.48 0.02
N PHE A 645 24.64 -14.36 0.54
CA PHE A 645 25.44 -13.14 0.61
C PHE A 645 26.70 -13.36 1.47
N ASN A 646 27.80 -12.71 1.10
CA ASN A 646 29.05 -12.80 1.84
C ASN A 646 28.94 -12.09 3.21
N LEU A 647 29.94 -12.25 4.08
CA LEU A 647 29.87 -11.72 5.44
C LEU A 647 29.67 -10.19 5.48
N THR A 648 30.33 -9.46 4.57
CA THR A 648 30.25 -8.00 4.49
C THR A 648 28.86 -7.57 4.03
N GLU A 649 28.34 -8.18 2.96
CA GLU A 649 26.98 -7.94 2.45
C GLU A 649 25.93 -8.23 3.52
N ARG A 650 26.01 -9.37 4.20
CA ARG A 650 25.07 -9.72 5.29
C ARG A 650 25.12 -8.75 6.47
N THR A 651 26.32 -8.26 6.79
CA THR A 651 26.47 -7.26 7.87
C THR A 651 25.85 -5.93 7.45
N TRP A 652 26.03 -5.52 6.19
CA TRP A 652 25.37 -4.36 5.60
C TRP A 652 23.85 -4.47 5.65
N TYR A 653 23.27 -5.60 5.23
CA TYR A 653 21.81 -5.80 5.28
C TYR A 653 21.26 -5.75 6.71
N LYS A 654 22.01 -6.21 7.72
CA LYS A 654 21.58 -6.18 9.13
C LYS A 654 21.62 -4.80 9.78
N VAL A 655 22.42 -3.87 9.25
CA VAL A 655 22.54 -2.51 9.80
C VAL A 655 21.75 -1.49 8.97
N MET A 656 21.20 -1.92 7.83
CA MET A 656 20.32 -1.11 7.01
C MET A 656 18.95 -0.98 7.70
N ASP A 657 18.29 0.15 7.46
CA ASP A 657 16.89 0.34 7.82
C ASP A 657 16.04 -0.75 7.13
N ASP A 658 15.16 -1.41 7.90
CA ASP A 658 14.42 -2.58 7.43
C ASP A 658 13.60 -2.28 6.17
N ASP A 659 12.97 -1.10 6.09
CA ASP A 659 12.17 -0.71 4.93
C ASP A 659 13.04 -0.56 3.68
N LYS A 660 14.24 0.03 3.82
CA LYS A 660 15.23 0.11 2.72
C LYS A 660 15.75 -1.26 2.30
N ALA A 661 15.91 -2.19 3.24
CA ALA A 661 16.34 -3.55 2.93
C ALA A 661 15.29 -4.30 2.11
N VAL A 662 14.02 -4.14 2.46
CA VAL A 662 12.90 -4.70 1.70
C VAL A 662 12.86 -4.09 0.29
N GLU A 663 12.99 -2.77 0.16
CA GLU A 663 12.99 -2.09 -1.15
C GLU A 663 14.13 -2.59 -2.06
N ASP A 664 15.36 -2.61 -1.57
CA ASP A 664 16.57 -2.99 -2.32
C ASP A 664 16.52 -4.46 -2.79
N ILE A 665 16.05 -5.36 -1.92
CA ILE A 665 15.88 -6.78 -2.25
C ILE A 665 14.78 -6.95 -3.31
N ASN A 666 13.66 -6.24 -3.19
CA ASN A 666 12.54 -6.38 -4.12
C ASN A 666 12.77 -5.72 -5.49
N GLU A 667 13.61 -4.68 -5.59
CA GLU A 667 13.90 -3.98 -6.86
C GLU A 667 14.32 -4.97 -7.97
N HIS A 668 15.10 -5.98 -7.61
CA HIS A 668 15.65 -6.94 -8.57
C HIS A 668 14.61 -7.93 -9.10
N HIS A 669 13.91 -8.66 -8.22
CA HIS A 669 13.01 -9.73 -8.67
C HIS A 669 11.60 -9.23 -9.03
N VAL A 670 11.13 -8.10 -8.48
CA VAL A 670 9.82 -7.53 -8.89
C VAL A 670 9.90 -7.01 -10.33
N GLY A 671 10.96 -6.29 -10.69
CA GLY A 671 11.17 -5.84 -12.07
C GLY A 671 11.32 -7.00 -13.06
N GLY A 672 12.04 -8.05 -12.65
CA GLY A 672 12.16 -9.29 -13.43
C GLY A 672 10.82 -9.98 -13.67
N TRP A 673 9.98 -10.09 -12.63
CA TRP A 673 8.63 -10.66 -12.72
C TRP A 673 7.73 -9.89 -13.68
N VAL A 674 7.71 -8.55 -13.59
CA VAL A 674 6.95 -7.69 -14.51
C VAL A 674 7.37 -7.94 -15.97
N THR A 675 8.68 -8.05 -16.20
CA THR A 675 9.22 -8.34 -17.54
C THR A 675 8.78 -9.72 -18.05
N MET A 676 8.77 -10.74 -17.18
CA MET A 676 8.29 -12.08 -17.54
C MET A 676 6.79 -12.08 -17.91
N ILE A 677 5.95 -11.41 -17.13
CA ILE A 677 4.51 -11.31 -17.40
C ILE A 677 4.23 -10.60 -18.73
N GLN A 678 4.94 -9.51 -19.02
CA GLN A 678 4.81 -8.74 -20.27
C GLN A 678 5.25 -9.54 -21.50
N ASN A 679 6.29 -10.35 -21.36
CA ASN A 679 6.84 -11.16 -22.45
C ASN A 679 6.18 -12.53 -22.59
N SER A 680 5.25 -12.89 -21.69
CA SER A 680 4.52 -14.15 -21.76
C SER A 680 3.70 -14.26 -23.05
N ASN A 681 3.57 -15.48 -23.59
CA ASN A 681 2.71 -15.78 -24.72
C ASN A 681 1.66 -16.85 -24.37
N PRO A 682 0.37 -16.50 -24.21
CA PRO A 682 -0.20 -15.15 -24.37
C PRO A 682 0.22 -14.18 -23.25
N PRO A 683 0.09 -12.86 -23.46
CA PRO A 683 0.35 -11.86 -22.42
C PRO A 683 -0.57 -12.06 -21.21
N ILE A 684 -0.01 -11.89 -20.02
CA ILE A 684 -0.76 -12.03 -18.77
C ILE A 684 -1.18 -10.63 -18.31
N HIS A 685 -2.47 -10.34 -18.37
CA HIS A 685 -3.02 -9.04 -17.97
C HIS A 685 -3.32 -8.95 -16.47
N ASN A 686 -3.52 -10.09 -15.81
CA ASN A 686 -3.80 -10.16 -14.39
C ASN A 686 -3.30 -11.51 -13.85
N THR A 687 -2.62 -11.51 -12.71
CA THR A 687 -2.19 -12.72 -12.01
C THR A 687 -2.36 -12.53 -10.51
N PRO A 688 -2.79 -13.57 -9.76
CA PRO A 688 -2.83 -13.51 -8.30
C PRO A 688 -1.43 -13.61 -7.67
N LEU A 689 -0.39 -13.92 -8.47
CA LEU A 689 0.96 -14.15 -7.98
C LEU A 689 1.79 -12.87 -7.94
N SER A 690 2.58 -12.73 -6.90
CA SER A 690 3.53 -11.64 -6.74
C SER A 690 4.93 -12.18 -6.47
N ALA A 691 5.94 -11.55 -7.09
CA ALA A 691 7.33 -11.75 -6.72
C ALA A 691 7.73 -10.88 -5.51
N TYR A 692 6.86 -9.98 -5.06
CA TYR A 692 7.15 -9.14 -3.90
C TYR A 692 7.25 -9.99 -2.62
N MET A 693 8.28 -9.73 -1.82
CA MET A 693 8.48 -10.32 -0.49
C MET A 693 8.49 -9.20 0.55
N ASP A 694 7.54 -9.23 1.48
CA ASP A 694 7.49 -8.27 2.58
C ASP A 694 8.58 -8.56 3.64
N LYS A 695 8.64 -7.71 4.66
CA LYS A 695 9.56 -7.90 5.80
C LYS A 695 9.39 -9.28 6.44
N TYR A 696 8.16 -9.73 6.60
CA TYR A 696 7.86 -10.99 7.27
C TYR A 696 8.37 -12.20 6.47
N ALA A 697 8.24 -12.18 5.14
CA ALA A 697 8.75 -13.21 4.23
C ALA A 697 10.28 -13.21 4.12
N LEU A 698 10.93 -12.07 4.36
CA LEU A 698 12.40 -11.93 4.32
C LEU A 698 13.07 -12.25 5.67
N GLU A 699 12.31 -12.36 6.76
CA GLU A 699 12.83 -12.70 8.08
C GLU A 699 13.34 -14.15 8.17
N LYS A 700 14.26 -14.38 9.11
CA LYS A 700 14.72 -15.73 9.41
C LYS A 700 13.59 -16.48 10.12
N ARG A 701 13.10 -17.57 9.54
CA ARG A 701 12.12 -18.46 10.18
C ARG A 701 12.68 -19.85 10.48
N VAL A 702 12.26 -20.37 11.64
CA VAL A 702 12.65 -21.70 12.12
C VAL A 702 11.39 -22.43 12.55
N VAL A 703 10.99 -23.43 11.77
CA VAL A 703 9.84 -24.30 12.04
C VAL A 703 10.30 -25.75 11.87
N ALA A 704 10.51 -26.39 13.01
CA ALA A 704 10.97 -27.77 13.16
C ALA A 704 9.86 -28.56 13.85
N PHE A 705 8.88 -29.07 13.11
CA PHE A 705 7.81 -29.88 13.69
C PHE A 705 8.03 -31.37 13.39
N ASP A 706 7.67 -32.22 14.35
CA ASP A 706 7.66 -33.68 14.20
C ASP A 706 6.23 -34.18 13.97
N ASN A 707 6.01 -34.99 12.94
CA ASN A 707 4.69 -35.52 12.57
C ASN A 707 4.44 -36.95 13.08
N SER A 708 5.31 -37.50 13.93
CA SER A 708 5.19 -38.90 14.39
C SER A 708 3.89 -39.15 15.15
N LYS A 709 3.46 -38.21 15.99
CA LYS A 709 2.24 -38.35 16.81
C LYS A 709 0.97 -38.53 15.98
N ILE A 710 0.79 -37.77 14.89
CA ILE A 710 -0.41 -37.91 14.03
C ILE A 710 -0.39 -39.25 13.27
N LYS A 711 0.79 -39.74 12.89
CA LYS A 711 0.95 -41.05 12.25
C LYS A 711 0.62 -42.20 13.20
N GLU A 712 1.02 -42.10 14.46
CA GLU A 712 0.82 -43.14 15.47
C GLU A 712 -0.58 -43.15 16.07
N VAL A 713 -1.10 -41.97 16.46
CA VAL A 713 -2.37 -41.84 17.21
C VAL A 713 -3.58 -41.78 16.28
N VAL A 714 -3.48 -41.02 15.19
CA VAL A 714 -4.58 -40.88 14.21
C VAL A 714 -4.45 -41.92 13.09
N GLY A 715 -3.25 -42.45 12.85
CA GLY A 715 -3.00 -43.39 11.75
C GLY A 715 -2.87 -42.72 10.39
N TYR A 716 -2.62 -41.41 10.35
CA TYR A 716 -2.55 -40.67 9.09
C TYR A 716 -1.33 -41.07 8.25
N LYS A 717 -1.51 -41.22 6.95
CA LYS A 717 -0.45 -41.51 5.98
C LYS A 717 -0.37 -40.39 4.96
N LEU A 718 0.81 -39.79 4.84
CA LEU A 718 1.06 -38.72 3.87
C LEU A 718 0.86 -39.22 2.44
N LYS A 719 0.14 -38.43 1.64
CA LYS A 719 0.02 -38.61 0.19
C LYS A 719 1.23 -38.04 -0.53
N HIS A 720 1.75 -36.91 -0.05
CA HIS A 720 2.89 -36.20 -0.58
C HIS A 720 3.96 -36.11 0.51
N PRO A 721 4.77 -37.17 0.69
CA PRO A 721 5.74 -37.22 1.76
C PRO A 721 6.93 -36.29 1.56
N GLU A 722 7.10 -35.69 0.37
CA GLU A 722 8.26 -34.86 0.06
C GLU A 722 7.93 -33.59 -0.74
N PHE A 723 8.65 -32.51 -0.46
CA PHE A 723 8.73 -31.30 -1.29
C PHE A 723 9.86 -31.46 -2.33
N ASN A 724 9.49 -31.70 -3.58
CA ASN A 724 10.41 -32.05 -4.67
C ASN A 724 10.05 -31.35 -5.99
N HIS A 725 10.75 -31.70 -7.07
CA HIS A 725 10.54 -31.11 -8.41
C HIS A 725 9.15 -31.46 -8.96
N GLU A 726 8.64 -32.65 -8.69
CA GLU A 726 7.30 -33.08 -9.12
C GLU A 726 6.22 -32.19 -8.49
N ALA A 727 6.32 -31.89 -7.20
CA ALA A 727 5.43 -30.96 -6.52
C ALA A 727 5.49 -29.55 -7.13
N ILE A 728 6.70 -29.01 -7.38
CA ILE A 728 6.85 -27.69 -8.01
C ILE A 728 6.26 -27.70 -9.42
N LYS A 729 6.48 -28.79 -10.17
CA LYS A 729 5.95 -28.96 -11.52
C LYS A 729 4.42 -28.92 -11.51
N GLU A 730 3.78 -29.67 -10.62
CA GLU A 730 2.32 -29.68 -10.47
C GLU A 730 1.76 -28.26 -10.24
N ILE A 731 2.36 -27.53 -9.30
CA ILE A 731 1.96 -26.17 -8.96
C ILE A 731 2.07 -25.24 -10.18
N VAL A 732 3.24 -25.25 -10.83
CA VAL A 732 3.53 -24.37 -11.98
C VAL A 732 2.64 -24.72 -13.18
N ASP A 733 2.41 -26.01 -13.44
CA ASP A 733 1.53 -26.45 -14.52
C ASP A 733 0.10 -25.94 -14.31
N LYS A 734 -0.42 -26.00 -13.07
CA LYS A 734 -1.76 -25.47 -12.75
C LYS A 734 -1.89 -23.97 -12.95
N TRP A 735 -0.89 -23.18 -12.59
CA TRP A 735 -0.94 -21.74 -12.87
C TRP A 735 -0.77 -21.42 -14.36
N LYS A 736 -0.03 -22.25 -15.12
CA LYS A 736 0.04 -22.12 -16.59
C LYS A 736 -1.30 -22.44 -17.25
N GLU A 737 -1.98 -23.49 -16.81
CA GLU A 737 -3.33 -23.87 -17.28
C GLU A 737 -4.34 -22.72 -17.09
N GLU A 738 -4.18 -21.90 -16.05
CA GLU A 738 -5.02 -20.73 -15.76
C GLU A 738 -4.58 -19.43 -16.45
N GLY A 739 -3.45 -19.44 -17.17
CA GLY A 739 -2.87 -18.22 -17.72
C GLY A 739 -2.37 -17.23 -16.66
N SER A 740 -2.09 -17.71 -15.44
CA SER A 740 -1.59 -16.91 -14.31
C SER A 740 -0.07 -16.99 -14.15
N TRP A 741 0.60 -17.87 -14.90
CA TRP A 741 2.05 -18.06 -14.88
C TRP A 741 2.69 -17.79 -16.25
N PRO A 742 3.81 -17.05 -16.31
CA PRO A 742 4.48 -16.72 -17.57
C PRO A 742 4.87 -17.94 -18.41
N ILE A 743 4.57 -17.88 -19.71
CA ILE A 743 5.02 -18.84 -20.73
C ILE A 743 5.98 -18.09 -21.65
N LEU A 744 7.28 -18.32 -21.43
CA LEU A 744 8.40 -17.56 -22.02
C LEU A 744 9.15 -18.31 -23.12
#